data_AF-A0A8H5FV02-F1
#
_entry.id   AF-A0A8H5FV02-F1
#
_cell.length_a   1.000
_cell.length_b   1.000
_cell.length_c   1.000
_cell.angle_alpha   90.00
_cell.angle_beta   90.00
_cell.angle_gamma   90.00
#
_symmetry.space_group_name_H-M   'P 1'
#
loop_
_entity.id
_entity.type
_entity.pdbx_description
1 polymer ?
#
loop_
_entity_poly.entity_id
_entity_poly.type
_entity_poly.pdbx_seq_one_letter_code
_entity_poly.pdbx_strand_id
1 'polypeptide(L)'
;MFPFNRSRRRASSGSTGTSDGQSQTQSTPPPLPEIPSIAGGATLQSHSSTQGSSQTNSRSGNRGPVIHSGDYAQKCRALMALLRDLRNLGADSEFDLPKIAVIGSQSAGKSSLIEAVTGINVPRDSGTCTRCPMECTMSSAAVSWTCNISLRPSTGGFSAAQPFGPRITNKADVELWLRRAQGAILSTNPDKTQWLIKSANEIKQAIDAETDMRKFTEDTIVVDIRDQGLTDLSFVDLPGLIQNAEQDSIDLIHNLSSRHVEGENTLILVTIPVIDDIQNAGAVKLAKASDPDGRRTIVVLTKPDLLGPGDTGAQESWKRTMRNTPGSPNYLQHGYYCVRLPNDHLRQQGYTAHNLPDPNYFDITKPWNEVGDRGRFGVSNLVRDISAHLVQLIETNLPRLRAELEAALKACSDRLAQLPPLPQGDHSTTTITLMINAFLRELGTASVGDSHKSLAQECRRRYVRLRKEVFDTCPEFKSKQVGPSEVVYDSDSDNGSDDDNRDDKVYDIVDVRKLIEDCTGWELPGFIPYETYERLIQQFVEGWKAPTQACFEDIYIEFSSVVNKLADDHFSGYRNLKTFVSTNTRTELEKSRAVTEAAVQKLLDIEKKPFFSQRSDFKTEQTKWMGVYHGVFYPYGREGYFDHRDELHVMATVRAYFQFAYERFSDTLLLMVEHELVQALTANLETTIFGNLMDVFKRGAEGSLLAEDPNVARDRRELTSRKERLMEIRRRLESYSMS
;
A
#
# COMPACT_ATOMS: atom_id res chain seq x y z
N MET A 1 -0.02 -64.29 -51.24
CA MET A 1 0.37 -64.49 -49.83
C MET A 1 -0.90 -64.36 -49.01
N PHE A 2 -1.29 -65.42 -48.30
CA PHE A 2 -2.61 -65.57 -47.67
C PHE A 2 -2.86 -64.57 -46.51
N PRO A 3 -4.14 -64.29 -46.20
CA PRO A 3 -4.67 -63.26 -45.27
C PRO A 3 -5.19 -63.90 -43.96
N PHE A 4 -5.92 -63.19 -43.08
CA PHE A 4 -6.97 -63.67 -42.13
C PHE A 4 -7.30 -62.48 -41.18
N ASN A 5 -8.51 -62.13 -40.71
CA ASN A 5 -9.94 -62.38 -40.99
C ASN A 5 -10.73 -61.46 -40.02
N ARG A 6 -11.67 -60.63 -40.48
CA ARG A 6 -13.15 -60.74 -40.38
C ARG A 6 -13.84 -60.88 -39.00
N SER A 7 -14.88 -60.04 -38.87
CA SER A 7 -16.27 -60.26 -38.36
C SER A 7 -16.59 -59.33 -37.18
N ARG A 8 -17.52 -58.35 -37.19
CA ARG A 8 -18.85 -58.15 -37.82
C ARG A 8 -19.91 -59.19 -37.41
N ARG A 9 -20.85 -58.78 -36.52
CA ARG A 9 -22.34 -58.79 -36.69
C ARG A 9 -23.08 -58.89 -35.33
N ARG A 10 -23.96 -57.92 -35.03
CA ARG A 10 -25.46 -57.95 -35.06
C ARG A 10 -26.08 -58.72 -33.89
N ALA A 11 -26.87 -58.05 -33.05
CA ALA A 11 -28.35 -57.96 -33.06
C ALA A 11 -28.99 -59.32 -32.68
N SER A 12 -29.96 -59.46 -31.76
CA SER A 12 -31.18 -58.69 -31.53
C SER A 12 -31.99 -59.36 -30.38
N SER A 13 -33.11 -58.73 -29.97
CA SER A 13 -34.23 -59.23 -29.14
C SER A 13 -34.05 -59.12 -27.62
N GLY A 14 -35.02 -58.67 -26.83
CA GLY A 14 -36.38 -58.23 -27.10
C GLY A 14 -37.13 -58.02 -25.77
N SER A 15 -37.83 -56.88 -25.67
CA SER A 15 -39.06 -56.57 -24.90
C SER A 15 -39.36 -57.25 -23.55
N THR A 16 -39.64 -56.42 -22.53
CA THR A 16 -40.84 -56.37 -21.64
C THR A 16 -40.45 -55.65 -20.33
N GLY A 17 -41.18 -54.72 -19.74
CA GLY A 17 -42.43 -54.03 -20.05
C GLY A 17 -42.58 -52.79 -19.13
N THR A 18 -43.63 -51.99 -19.36
CA THR A 18 -44.46 -51.23 -18.39
C THR A 18 -43.76 -50.38 -17.30
N SER A 19 -44.11 -49.13 -16.98
CA SER A 19 -45.23 -48.25 -17.27
C SER A 19 -45.02 -46.97 -16.41
N ASP A 20 -45.39 -45.81 -16.95
CA ASP A 20 -46.04 -44.62 -16.34
C ASP A 20 -45.75 -44.10 -14.90
N GLY A 21 -45.77 -42.76 -14.82
CA GLY A 21 -46.17 -41.96 -13.65
C GLY A 21 -45.02 -41.20 -12.97
N GLN A 22 -44.85 -39.88 -13.15
CA GLN A 22 -45.51 -38.80 -12.37
C GLN A 22 -45.67 -39.18 -10.87
N SER A 23 -45.24 -38.39 -9.89
CA SER A 23 -45.50 -36.96 -9.74
C SER A 23 -44.64 -36.32 -8.62
N GLN A 24 -44.37 -35.03 -8.83
CA GLN A 24 -43.90 -34.08 -7.83
C GLN A 24 -44.88 -33.99 -6.66
N THR A 25 -44.38 -33.96 -5.43
CA THR A 25 -45.06 -33.28 -4.32
C THR A 25 -44.06 -32.38 -3.60
N GLN A 26 -44.37 -31.08 -3.65
CA GLN A 26 -43.75 -30.02 -2.88
C GLN A 26 -44.09 -30.22 -1.39
N SER A 27 -43.12 -30.03 -0.51
CA SER A 27 -43.38 -29.81 0.92
C SER A 27 -42.64 -28.56 1.39
N THR A 28 -43.43 -27.62 1.90
CA THR A 28 -43.12 -26.32 2.47
C THR A 28 -42.38 -26.40 3.81
N PRO A 29 -41.54 -25.40 4.17
CA PRO A 29 -40.90 -25.31 5.48
C PRO A 29 -41.83 -24.68 6.55
N PRO A 30 -41.69 -25.05 7.84
CA PRO A 30 -42.49 -24.46 8.93
C PRO A 30 -41.89 -23.14 9.48
N PRO A 31 -42.71 -22.30 10.16
CA PRO A 31 -42.42 -20.88 10.42
C PRO A 31 -41.76 -20.59 11.79
N LEU A 32 -41.18 -19.39 11.85
CA LEU A 32 -40.56 -18.73 13.02
C LEU A 32 -41.61 -18.34 14.09
N PRO A 33 -41.28 -18.37 15.39
CA PRO A 33 -42.18 -17.90 16.44
C PRO A 33 -42.10 -16.38 16.66
N GLU A 34 -43.29 -15.80 16.83
CA GLU A 34 -43.60 -14.38 16.99
C GLU A 34 -43.30 -13.83 18.40
N ILE A 35 -43.08 -12.51 18.41
CA ILE A 35 -42.98 -11.60 19.56
C ILE A 35 -44.39 -11.28 20.07
N PRO A 36 -44.66 -11.22 21.40
CA PRO A 36 -45.84 -10.55 21.91
C PRO A 36 -45.50 -9.14 22.40
N SER A 37 -46.14 -8.14 21.79
CA SER A 37 -46.35 -6.82 22.39
C SER A 37 -47.81 -6.73 22.86
N ILE A 38 -48.06 -6.31 24.11
CA ILE A 38 -49.32 -5.66 24.48
C ILE A 38 -49.01 -4.48 25.40
N ALA A 39 -49.60 -3.35 25.05
CA ALA A 39 -49.53 -2.05 25.71
C ALA A 39 -50.37 -1.98 27.00
N GLY A 40 -50.01 -1.05 27.88
CA GLY A 40 -50.84 -0.61 29.00
C GLY A 40 -50.16 0.55 29.73
N GLY A 41 -50.56 1.78 29.42
CA GLY A 41 -50.13 2.97 30.14
C GLY A 41 -50.86 3.12 31.47
N ALA A 42 -50.17 3.66 32.49
CA ALA A 42 -50.76 4.45 33.57
C ALA A 42 -49.66 5.06 34.46
N THR A 43 -49.57 6.39 34.39
CA THR A 43 -49.65 7.30 35.54
C THR A 43 -48.55 7.30 36.62
N LEU A 44 -47.82 8.42 36.63
CA LEU A 44 -47.14 9.04 37.77
C LEU A 44 -47.97 8.96 39.06
N GLN A 45 -47.37 8.49 40.16
CA GLN A 45 -47.67 9.06 41.48
C GLN A 45 -46.49 8.92 42.43
N SER A 46 -45.95 10.10 42.73
CA SER A 46 -45.15 10.46 43.89
C SER A 46 -45.84 10.07 45.19
N HIS A 47 -45.14 9.35 46.07
CA HIS A 47 -45.37 9.46 47.51
C HIS A 47 -44.04 9.47 48.26
N SER A 48 -43.70 10.69 48.67
CA SER A 48 -42.92 11.02 49.85
C SER A 48 -43.57 10.45 51.11
N SER A 49 -42.79 9.76 51.94
CA SER A 49 -43.06 9.68 53.38
C SER A 49 -41.74 9.70 54.15
N THR A 50 -41.52 10.85 54.76
CA THR A 50 -40.54 11.15 55.80
C THR A 50 -40.98 10.50 57.13
N GLN A 51 -39.99 10.14 57.96
CA GLN A 51 -40.00 9.85 59.42
C GLN A 51 -39.39 8.46 59.70
N GLY A 52 -38.47 8.28 60.65
CA GLY A 52 -37.96 9.17 61.67
C GLY A 52 -36.64 8.65 62.23
N SER A 53 -35.91 9.58 62.83
CA SER A 53 -34.67 9.40 63.56
C SER A 53 -34.81 8.46 64.76
N SER A 54 -33.84 7.57 64.94
CA SER A 54 -33.50 6.99 66.25
C SER A 54 -32.02 6.66 66.26
N GLN A 55 -31.23 7.53 66.88
CA GLN A 55 -29.85 7.28 67.24
C GLN A 55 -29.81 6.30 68.43
N THR A 56 -29.11 5.18 68.27
CA THR A 56 -28.53 4.45 69.41
C THR A 56 -27.05 4.21 69.11
N ASN A 57 -26.21 4.85 69.92
CA ASN A 57 -24.77 4.68 69.95
C ASN A 57 -24.41 3.33 70.57
N SER A 58 -23.69 2.48 69.84
CA SER A 58 -22.84 1.44 70.43
C SER A 58 -21.49 1.40 69.71
N ARG A 59 -20.44 1.80 70.44
CA ARG A 59 -19.03 1.64 70.05
C ARG A 59 -18.56 0.24 70.41
N SER A 60 -18.04 -0.52 69.44
CA SER A 60 -16.79 -1.31 69.57
C SER A 60 -16.52 -2.14 68.31
N GLY A 61 -15.27 -2.11 67.82
CA GLY A 61 -14.74 -3.15 66.93
C GLY A 61 -14.12 -2.64 65.63
N ASN A 62 -12.87 -2.19 65.73
CA ASN A 62 -11.99 -1.76 64.65
C ASN A 62 -11.89 -2.83 63.54
N ARG A 63 -12.60 -2.65 62.42
CA ARG A 63 -12.32 -3.31 61.14
C ARG A 63 -11.59 -2.30 60.25
N GLY A 64 -10.44 -2.69 59.72
CA GLY A 64 -9.66 -1.87 58.79
C GLY A 64 -10.48 -1.42 57.58
N PRO A 65 -10.04 -0.37 56.86
CA PRO A 65 -10.85 0.22 55.81
C PRO A 65 -11.02 -0.78 54.66
N VAL A 66 -12.24 -1.29 54.52
CA VAL A 66 -12.68 -2.04 53.35
C VAL A 66 -12.71 -1.07 52.17
N ILE A 67 -11.83 -1.25 51.20
CA ILE A 67 -11.78 -0.46 49.97
C ILE A 67 -12.96 -0.89 49.08
N HIS A 68 -14.15 -0.42 49.42
CA HIS A 68 -15.26 -0.24 48.51
C HIS A 68 -15.43 1.27 48.27
N SER A 69 -14.45 1.90 47.62
CA SER A 69 -14.55 3.28 47.15
C SER A 69 -15.10 3.28 45.72
N GLY A 70 -16.37 3.69 45.58
CA GLY A 70 -17.21 3.50 44.38
C GLY A 70 -16.62 4.05 43.08
N ASP A 71 -16.02 5.23 43.10
CA ASP A 71 -15.61 5.94 41.87
C ASP A 71 -14.37 5.32 41.22
N TYR A 72 -13.35 4.97 42.01
CA TYR A 72 -12.12 4.34 41.50
C TYR A 72 -12.40 2.96 40.91
N ALA A 73 -13.19 2.14 41.63
CA ALA A 73 -13.57 0.81 41.15
C ALA A 73 -14.43 0.88 39.88
N GLN A 74 -15.33 1.86 39.78
CA GLN A 74 -16.13 2.10 38.58
C GLN A 74 -15.27 2.55 37.40
N LYS A 75 -14.32 3.46 37.62
CA LYS A 75 -13.38 3.93 36.59
C LYS A 75 -12.48 2.80 36.08
N CYS A 76 -11.93 2.00 36.99
CA CYS A 76 -11.10 0.84 36.67
C CYS A 76 -11.89 -0.18 35.82
N ARG A 77 -13.12 -0.52 36.23
CA ARG A 77 -14.02 -1.38 35.44
C ARG A 77 -14.22 -0.87 34.02
N ALA A 78 -14.51 0.43 33.87
CA ALA A 78 -14.80 1.03 32.57
C ALA A 78 -13.56 1.04 31.66
N LEU A 79 -12.37 1.36 32.20
CA LEU A 79 -11.10 1.30 31.46
C LEU A 79 -10.75 -0.12 31.00
N MET A 80 -10.91 -1.12 31.87
CA MET A 80 -10.65 -2.51 31.51
C MET A 80 -11.66 -3.03 30.48
N ALA A 81 -12.92 -2.61 30.57
CA ALA A 81 -13.93 -2.93 29.55
C ALA A 81 -13.57 -2.32 28.19
N LEU A 82 -13.15 -1.04 28.16
CA LEU A 82 -12.68 -0.38 26.95
C LEU A 82 -11.48 -1.12 26.35
N LEU A 83 -10.45 -1.40 27.15
CA LEU A 83 -9.24 -2.09 26.69
C LEU A 83 -9.60 -3.45 26.05
N ARG A 84 -10.46 -4.23 26.70
CA ARG A 84 -10.96 -5.51 26.16
C ARG A 84 -11.68 -5.34 24.83
N ASP A 85 -12.57 -4.34 24.71
CA ASP A 85 -13.28 -4.06 23.47
C ASP A 85 -12.29 -3.70 22.34
N LEU A 86 -11.27 -2.89 22.63
CA LEU A 86 -10.22 -2.53 21.67
C LEU A 86 -9.43 -3.76 21.22
N ARG A 87 -9.06 -4.65 22.15
CA ARG A 87 -8.38 -5.92 21.81
C ARG A 87 -9.24 -6.84 20.96
N ASN A 88 -10.54 -6.92 21.24
CA ASN A 88 -11.49 -7.70 20.43
C ASN A 88 -11.67 -7.12 19.02
N LEU A 89 -11.52 -5.81 18.87
CA LEU A 89 -11.45 -5.10 17.58
C LEU A 89 -10.05 -5.17 16.94
N GLY A 90 -9.10 -5.88 17.55
CA GLY A 90 -7.77 -6.11 16.99
C GLY A 90 -6.85 -4.91 17.06
N ALA A 91 -7.13 -3.94 17.94
CA ALA A 91 -6.29 -2.77 18.11
C ALA A 91 -4.85 -3.15 18.51
N ASP A 92 -4.62 -4.27 19.21
CA ASP A 92 -3.28 -4.77 19.57
C ASP A 92 -2.34 -5.00 18.38
N SER A 93 -2.87 -5.25 17.17
CA SER A 93 -2.01 -5.44 15.98
C SER A 93 -1.57 -4.13 15.34
N GLU A 94 -2.26 -3.02 15.63
CA GLU A 94 -1.96 -1.69 15.05
C GLU A 94 -1.42 -0.70 16.10
N PHE A 95 -1.71 -0.91 17.39
CA PHE A 95 -1.38 0.00 18.48
C PHE A 95 -0.82 -0.76 19.70
N ASP A 96 0.14 -0.14 20.40
CA ASP A 96 0.70 -0.69 21.65
C ASP A 96 -0.26 -0.43 22.81
N LEU A 97 -1.18 -1.39 23.05
CA LEU A 97 -2.16 -1.28 24.11
C LEU A 97 -1.57 -1.63 25.49
N PRO A 98 -1.96 -0.89 26.55
CA PRO A 98 -1.49 -1.15 27.90
C PRO A 98 -1.76 -2.57 28.37
N LYS A 99 -0.76 -3.26 28.92
CA LYS A 99 -0.90 -4.64 29.41
C LYS A 99 0.10 -4.95 30.52
N ILE A 100 -0.14 -6.03 31.24
CA ILE A 100 0.81 -6.59 32.20
C ILE A 100 1.35 -7.89 31.60
N ALA A 101 2.67 -8.02 31.48
CA ALA A 101 3.32 -9.26 31.03
C ALA A 101 4.03 -9.93 32.20
N VAL A 102 3.69 -11.19 32.48
CA VAL A 102 4.31 -11.95 33.58
C VAL A 102 5.41 -12.86 33.01
N ILE A 103 6.66 -12.64 33.44
CA ILE A 103 7.83 -13.41 33.02
C ILE A 103 8.57 -14.00 34.22
N GLY A 104 9.26 -15.12 34.01
CA GLY A 104 10.02 -15.81 35.05
C GLY A 104 10.75 -17.03 34.50
N SER A 105 11.72 -17.56 35.25
CA SER A 105 12.29 -18.88 34.97
C SER A 105 11.23 -19.97 35.11
N GLN A 106 11.48 -21.13 34.50
CA GLN A 106 10.66 -22.31 34.77
C GLN A 106 10.62 -22.60 36.29
N SER A 107 9.43 -22.86 36.83
CA SER A 107 9.21 -23.14 38.26
C SER A 107 9.47 -21.96 39.22
N ALA A 108 9.57 -20.72 38.70
CA ALA A 108 9.72 -19.50 39.49
C ALA A 108 8.51 -19.15 40.39
N GLY A 109 7.42 -19.92 40.31
CA GLY A 109 6.17 -19.62 41.02
C GLY A 109 5.19 -18.74 40.25
N LYS A 110 5.43 -18.49 38.96
CA LYS A 110 4.56 -17.74 38.04
C LYS A 110 3.11 -18.24 38.04
N SER A 111 2.88 -19.53 37.78
CA SER A 111 1.53 -20.10 37.80
C SER A 111 0.89 -20.02 39.20
N SER A 112 1.68 -20.14 40.28
CA SER A 112 1.18 -19.91 41.66
C SER A 112 0.77 -18.48 41.91
N LEU A 113 1.51 -17.52 41.38
CA LEU A 113 1.15 -16.13 41.48
C LEU A 113 -0.17 -15.87 40.75
N ILE A 114 -0.31 -16.42 39.54
CA ILE A 114 -1.53 -16.26 38.74
C ILE A 114 -2.74 -16.88 39.42
N GLU A 115 -2.63 -18.09 39.96
CA GLU A 115 -3.72 -18.72 40.73
C GLU A 115 -4.10 -17.88 41.96
N ALA A 116 -3.10 -17.32 42.65
CA ALA A 116 -3.34 -16.48 43.81
C ALA A 116 -4.01 -15.15 43.46
N VAL A 117 -3.72 -14.60 42.27
CA VAL A 117 -4.34 -13.38 41.76
C VAL A 117 -5.75 -13.67 41.23
N THR A 118 -5.95 -14.74 40.47
CA THR A 118 -7.18 -15.05 39.74
C THR A 118 -8.21 -15.85 40.53
N GLY A 119 -7.76 -16.61 41.53
CA GLY A 119 -8.61 -17.52 42.31
C GLY A 119 -9.11 -18.73 41.51
N ILE A 120 -8.49 -19.07 40.38
CA ILE A 120 -8.73 -20.29 39.60
C ILE A 120 -7.52 -21.22 39.68
N ASN A 121 -7.72 -22.50 39.35
CA ASN A 121 -6.63 -23.46 39.22
C ASN A 121 -6.08 -23.44 37.79
N VAL A 122 -4.77 -23.31 37.64
CA VAL A 122 -4.07 -23.33 36.34
C VAL A 122 -3.35 -24.67 36.19
N PRO A 123 -3.26 -25.25 34.97
CA PRO A 123 -2.61 -26.54 34.77
C PRO A 123 -1.16 -26.55 35.26
N ARG A 124 -0.80 -27.58 36.03
CA ARG A 124 0.56 -27.82 36.52
C ARG A 124 0.91 -29.29 36.39
N ASP A 125 2.03 -29.58 35.74
CA ASP A 125 2.64 -30.91 35.64
C ASP A 125 4.14 -30.77 35.95
N SER A 126 4.80 -31.89 36.25
CA SER A 126 6.26 -31.95 36.34
C SER A 126 6.86 -31.65 34.95
N GLY A 127 7.34 -30.42 34.72
CA GLY A 127 7.88 -29.98 33.43
C GLY A 127 7.39 -28.58 33.00
N THR A 128 7.51 -28.25 31.71
CA THR A 128 7.07 -26.95 31.18
C THR A 128 5.54 -26.93 31.05
N CYS A 129 4.87 -26.35 32.06
CA CYS A 129 3.40 -26.32 32.16
C CYS A 129 2.76 -25.36 31.15
N THR A 130 3.27 -24.12 31.09
CA THR A 130 2.78 -23.08 30.16
C THR A 130 3.52 -23.21 28.83
N ARG A 131 2.86 -23.72 27.78
CA ARG A 131 3.44 -23.92 26.44
C ARG A 131 2.96 -22.90 25.39
N CYS A 132 2.05 -22.00 25.78
CA CYS A 132 1.50 -20.92 24.98
C CYS A 132 1.18 -19.72 25.89
N PRO A 133 1.11 -18.48 25.36
CA PRO A 133 0.62 -17.34 26.11
C PRO A 133 -0.82 -17.54 26.61
N MET A 134 -1.09 -17.10 27.83
CA MET A 134 -2.44 -17.05 28.39
C MET A 134 -2.76 -15.61 28.81
N GLU A 135 -3.67 -14.97 28.07
CA GLU A 135 -4.23 -13.67 28.44
C GLU A 135 -5.40 -13.90 29.42
N CYS A 136 -5.26 -13.40 30.64
CA CYS A 136 -6.30 -13.49 31.65
C CYS A 136 -6.85 -12.10 31.97
N THR A 137 -8.16 -11.93 31.82
CA THR A 137 -8.88 -10.71 32.18
C THR A 137 -9.91 -11.01 33.25
N MET A 138 -9.79 -10.31 34.38
CA MET A 138 -10.68 -10.42 35.52
C MET A 138 -11.58 -9.19 35.59
N SER A 139 -12.87 -9.39 35.89
CA SER A 139 -13.79 -8.26 36.04
C SER A 139 -14.76 -8.39 37.20
N SER A 140 -14.97 -7.27 37.90
CA SER A 140 -15.91 -7.15 39.01
C SER A 140 -17.38 -6.96 38.61
N ALA A 141 -17.67 -6.98 37.30
CA ALA A 141 -18.95 -6.58 36.73
C ALA A 141 -20.10 -7.62 36.83
N ALA A 142 -19.85 -8.83 37.34
CA ALA A 142 -20.85 -9.90 37.41
C ALA A 142 -21.35 -10.15 38.84
N VAL A 143 -22.62 -10.56 38.94
CA VAL A 143 -23.26 -10.95 40.22
C VAL A 143 -22.82 -12.34 40.68
N SER A 144 -22.44 -13.21 39.74
CA SER A 144 -21.97 -14.56 40.00
C SER A 144 -20.68 -14.87 39.23
N TRP A 145 -19.90 -15.78 39.79
CA TRP A 145 -18.64 -16.20 39.18
C TRP A 145 -18.90 -16.92 37.84
N THR A 146 -18.24 -16.47 36.78
CA THR A 146 -18.25 -17.11 35.45
C THR A 146 -16.87 -17.03 34.81
N CYS A 147 -16.53 -18.03 34.00
CA CYS A 147 -15.30 -18.06 33.20
C CYS A 147 -15.60 -18.48 31.76
N ASN A 148 -15.07 -17.72 30.80
CA ASN A 148 -15.11 -18.05 29.38
C ASN A 148 -13.68 -18.23 28.86
N ILE A 149 -13.47 -19.25 28.03
CA ILE A 149 -12.18 -19.53 27.39
C ILE A 149 -12.35 -19.39 25.89
N SER A 150 -11.40 -18.72 25.25
CA SER A 150 -11.35 -18.51 23.80
C SER A 150 -9.92 -18.73 23.28
N LEU A 151 -9.78 -19.04 21.99
CA LEU A 151 -8.49 -19.26 21.34
C LEU A 151 -8.24 -18.15 20.30
N ARG A 152 -7.05 -17.55 20.32
CA ARG A 152 -6.64 -16.52 19.36
C ARG A 152 -5.41 -16.98 18.56
N PRO A 153 -5.56 -17.26 17.26
CA PRO A 153 -4.42 -17.54 16.37
C PRO A 153 -3.46 -16.36 16.23
N SER A 154 -2.15 -16.61 16.11
CA SER A 154 -1.14 -15.57 15.79
C SER A 154 -0.97 -15.35 14.28
N THR A 155 -1.22 -16.39 13.46
CA THR A 155 -1.02 -16.36 12.00
C THR A 155 -2.26 -15.89 11.26
N GLY A 156 -2.14 -14.81 10.46
CA GLY A 156 -3.19 -14.36 9.53
C GLY A 156 -3.61 -12.89 9.64
N GLY A 157 -2.87 -12.05 10.37
CA GLY A 157 -3.36 -10.71 10.71
C GLY A 157 -4.53 -10.81 11.70
N PHE A 158 -5.47 -9.87 11.63
CA PHE A 158 -6.64 -9.77 12.51
C PHE A 158 -7.32 -11.14 12.76
N SER A 159 -7.08 -11.73 13.93
CA SER A 159 -7.72 -12.96 14.36
C SER A 159 -8.51 -12.68 15.64
N ALA A 160 -9.84 -12.57 15.50
CA ALA A 160 -10.73 -12.47 16.65
C ALA A 160 -10.62 -13.75 17.50
N ALA A 161 -10.69 -13.60 18.82
CA ALA A 161 -10.68 -14.74 19.72
C ALA A 161 -11.96 -15.57 19.52
N GLN A 162 -11.81 -16.86 19.23
CA GLN A 162 -12.93 -17.76 19.00
C GLN A 162 -13.28 -18.49 20.30
N PRO A 163 -14.55 -18.49 20.75
CA PRO A 163 -14.97 -19.20 21.95
C PRO A 163 -14.62 -20.69 21.89
N PHE A 164 -14.09 -21.22 22.98
CA PHE A 164 -13.71 -22.62 23.11
C PHE A 164 -14.35 -23.23 24.36
N GLY A 165 -15.42 -23.99 24.14
CA GLY A 165 -16.19 -24.62 25.20
C GLY A 165 -17.34 -23.76 25.74
N PRO A 166 -18.09 -24.29 26.73
CA PRO A 166 -19.22 -23.61 27.35
C PRO A 166 -18.75 -22.56 28.37
N ARG A 167 -19.67 -21.67 28.77
CA ARG A 167 -19.46 -20.80 29.94
C ARG A 167 -19.35 -21.65 31.21
N ILE A 168 -18.25 -21.51 31.93
CA ILE A 168 -17.93 -22.27 33.14
C ILE A 168 -18.47 -21.50 34.36
N THR A 169 -19.18 -22.19 35.25
CA THR A 169 -19.76 -21.63 36.49
C THR A 169 -19.16 -22.21 37.77
N ASN A 170 -18.40 -23.30 37.67
CA ASN A 170 -17.66 -23.90 38.78
C ASN A 170 -16.15 -23.73 38.59
N LYS A 171 -15.47 -23.19 39.60
CA LYS A 171 -14.01 -22.93 39.59
C LYS A 171 -13.19 -24.22 39.39
N ALA A 172 -13.68 -25.35 39.87
CA ALA A 172 -12.97 -26.63 39.78
C ALA A 172 -12.82 -27.13 38.32
N ASP A 173 -13.73 -26.75 37.44
CA ASP A 173 -13.74 -27.22 36.05
C ASP A 173 -12.77 -26.44 35.16
N VAL A 174 -12.31 -25.25 35.60
CA VAL A 174 -11.45 -24.36 34.81
C VAL A 174 -10.15 -25.02 34.42
N GLU A 175 -9.51 -25.73 35.34
CA GLU A 175 -8.23 -26.39 35.08
C GLU A 175 -8.36 -27.40 33.92
N LEU A 176 -9.42 -28.22 33.94
CA LEU A 176 -9.69 -29.19 32.89
C LEU A 176 -9.91 -28.50 31.54
N TRP A 177 -10.67 -27.41 31.51
CA TRP A 177 -10.90 -26.66 30.27
C TRP A 177 -9.66 -25.94 29.76
N LEU A 178 -8.79 -25.43 30.64
CA LEU A 178 -7.49 -24.88 30.25
C LEU A 178 -6.59 -25.96 29.65
N ARG A 179 -6.57 -27.17 30.22
CA ARG A 179 -5.85 -28.33 29.64
C ARG A 179 -6.37 -28.67 28.24
N ARG A 180 -7.69 -28.64 28.04
CA ARG A 180 -8.32 -28.86 26.72
C ARG A 180 -7.94 -27.78 25.71
N ALA A 181 -7.98 -26.51 26.13
CA ALA A 181 -7.63 -25.37 25.30
C ALA A 181 -6.15 -25.41 24.87
N GLN A 182 -5.26 -25.73 25.81
CA GLN A 182 -3.84 -25.89 25.53
C GLN A 182 -3.57 -27.05 24.56
N GLY A 183 -4.23 -28.20 24.74
CA GLY A 183 -4.15 -29.31 23.79
C GLY A 183 -4.62 -28.92 22.38
N ALA A 184 -5.76 -28.22 22.28
CA ALA A 184 -6.33 -27.78 21.01
C ALA A 184 -5.49 -26.72 20.27
N ILE A 185 -4.80 -25.85 21.00
CA ILE A 185 -3.90 -24.85 20.42
C ILE A 185 -2.57 -25.46 19.96
N LEU A 186 -2.09 -26.49 20.66
CA LEU A 186 -0.84 -27.16 20.31
C LEU A 186 -1.03 -28.21 19.21
N SER A 187 -2.23 -28.75 19.02
CA SER A 187 -2.49 -29.75 17.98
C SER A 187 -2.38 -29.15 16.58
N THR A 188 -1.74 -29.87 15.66
CA THR A 188 -1.65 -29.49 14.24
C THR A 188 -2.93 -29.78 13.45
N ASN A 189 -3.89 -30.51 14.04
CA ASN A 189 -5.17 -30.84 13.43
C ASN A 189 -6.07 -29.58 13.30
N PRO A 190 -6.66 -29.32 12.12
CA PRO A 190 -7.61 -28.23 11.93
C PRO A 190 -8.91 -28.38 12.75
N ASP A 191 -9.33 -29.61 13.08
CA ASP A 191 -10.53 -29.85 13.89
C ASP A 191 -10.22 -29.87 15.39
N LYS A 192 -10.39 -28.70 16.03
CA LYS A 192 -10.18 -28.52 17.47
C LYS A 192 -11.30 -29.10 18.34
N THR A 193 -12.42 -29.56 17.77
CA THR A 193 -13.59 -30.03 18.55
C THR A 193 -13.32 -31.33 19.30
N GLN A 194 -12.37 -32.14 18.82
CA GLN A 194 -11.95 -33.40 19.45
C GLN A 194 -11.40 -33.21 20.87
N TRP A 195 -10.92 -32.01 21.20
CA TRP A 195 -10.38 -31.68 22.52
C TRP A 195 -11.45 -31.32 23.53
N LEU A 196 -12.67 -30.99 23.11
CA LEU A 196 -13.77 -30.59 24.00
C LEU A 196 -14.24 -31.71 24.92
N ILE A 197 -14.05 -32.97 24.51
CA ILE A 197 -14.56 -34.17 25.21
C ILE A 197 -13.50 -34.93 26.00
N LYS A 198 -12.20 -34.64 25.81
CA LYS A 198 -11.11 -35.40 26.43
C LYS A 198 -11.05 -35.21 27.94
N SER A 199 -10.72 -36.28 28.66
CA SER A 199 -10.43 -36.30 30.10
C SER A 199 -8.99 -35.82 30.38
N ALA A 200 -8.70 -35.45 31.63
CA ALA A 200 -7.37 -34.98 32.04
C ALA A 200 -6.26 -36.00 31.71
N ASN A 201 -6.54 -37.30 31.87
CA ASN A 201 -5.59 -38.39 31.59
C ASN A 201 -5.34 -38.56 30.08
N GLU A 202 -6.38 -38.48 29.25
CA GLU A 202 -6.26 -38.56 27.80
C GLU A 202 -5.52 -37.34 27.22
N ILE A 203 -5.72 -36.17 27.81
CA ILE A 203 -4.97 -34.95 27.43
C ILE A 203 -3.50 -35.12 27.78
N LYS A 204 -3.20 -35.61 28.99
CA LYS A 204 -1.83 -35.85 29.43
C LYS A 204 -1.12 -36.87 28.54
N GLN A 205 -1.78 -38.00 28.24
CA GLN A 205 -1.25 -39.00 27.31
C GLN A 205 -1.02 -38.46 25.90
N ALA A 206 -1.93 -37.63 25.38
CA ALA A 206 -1.77 -37.01 24.06
C ALA A 206 -0.60 -36.02 24.03
N ILE A 207 -0.43 -35.20 25.09
CA ILE A 207 0.68 -34.25 25.22
C ILE A 207 2.01 -34.98 25.39
N ASP A 208 2.05 -36.05 26.19
CA ASP A 208 3.25 -36.85 26.46
C ASP A 208 3.66 -37.73 25.27
N ALA A 209 2.71 -38.11 24.41
CA ALA A 209 2.99 -38.86 23.19
C ALA A 209 3.68 -38.03 22.10
N GLU A 210 3.59 -36.69 22.18
CA GLU A 210 4.14 -35.70 21.23
C GLU A 210 3.77 -35.91 19.73
N THR A 211 2.90 -36.86 19.40
CA THR A 211 2.44 -37.12 18.03
C THR A 211 1.47 -36.02 17.58
N ASP A 212 1.77 -35.37 16.45
CA ASP A 212 0.93 -34.30 15.86
C ASP A 212 0.69 -33.06 16.75
N MET A 213 1.61 -32.76 17.67
CA MET A 213 1.54 -31.59 18.56
C MET A 213 2.81 -30.73 18.47
N ARG A 214 2.63 -29.40 18.51
CA ARG A 214 3.73 -28.44 18.63
C ARG A 214 4.23 -28.41 20.08
N LYS A 215 5.54 -28.22 20.28
CA LYS A 215 6.14 -28.02 21.62
C LYS A 215 5.72 -26.69 22.26
N PHE A 216 5.72 -25.62 21.46
CA PHE A 216 5.30 -24.26 21.84
C PHE A 216 4.56 -23.60 20.69
N THR A 217 3.76 -22.58 20.98
CA THR A 217 3.04 -21.80 19.97
C THR A 217 2.83 -20.36 20.44
N GLU A 218 2.74 -19.45 19.47
CA GLU A 218 2.43 -18.03 19.69
C GLU A 218 0.92 -17.77 19.82
N ASP A 219 0.09 -18.74 19.44
CA ASP A 219 -1.36 -18.70 19.62
C ASP A 219 -1.70 -18.52 21.10
N THR A 220 -2.63 -17.62 21.40
CA THR A 220 -2.95 -17.20 22.77
C THR A 220 -4.26 -17.79 23.25
N ILE A 221 -4.26 -18.29 24.49
CA ILE A 221 -5.49 -18.65 25.21
C ILE A 221 -6.02 -17.38 25.89
N VAL A 222 -7.26 -17.00 25.62
CA VAL A 222 -7.91 -15.85 26.26
C VAL A 222 -8.89 -16.36 27.31
N VAL A 223 -8.71 -15.93 28.55
CA VAL A 223 -9.51 -16.34 29.72
C VAL A 223 -10.19 -15.11 30.31
N ASP A 224 -11.52 -15.06 30.22
CA ASP A 224 -12.35 -14.00 30.79
C ASP A 224 -13.04 -14.50 32.06
N ILE A 225 -12.61 -14.00 33.22
CA ILE A 225 -13.18 -14.31 34.54
C ILE A 225 -14.02 -13.13 35.00
N ARG A 226 -15.25 -13.39 35.45
CA ARG A 226 -16.14 -12.35 36.01
C ARG A 226 -16.68 -12.79 37.35
N ASP A 227 -16.59 -11.94 38.37
CA ASP A 227 -17.04 -12.25 39.74
C ASP A 227 -17.13 -10.97 40.60
N GLN A 228 -18.07 -10.89 41.54
CA GLN A 228 -18.34 -9.67 42.32
C GLN A 228 -17.17 -9.27 43.24
N GLY A 229 -16.35 -10.24 43.67
CA GLY A 229 -15.27 -10.05 44.63
C GLY A 229 -13.87 -9.83 44.04
N LEU A 230 -13.73 -9.80 42.71
CA LEU A 230 -12.44 -9.67 42.05
C LEU A 230 -12.04 -8.20 41.82
N THR A 231 -10.74 -7.95 41.71
CA THR A 231 -10.22 -6.66 41.23
C THR A 231 -10.11 -6.71 39.72
N ASP A 232 -10.57 -5.67 39.03
CA ASP A 232 -10.45 -5.58 37.57
C ASP A 232 -8.96 -5.47 37.18
N LEU A 233 -8.49 -6.49 36.45
CA LEU A 233 -7.08 -6.66 36.10
C LEU A 233 -6.96 -7.47 34.81
N SER A 234 -5.96 -7.16 33.98
CA SER A 234 -5.64 -7.94 32.77
C SER A 234 -4.14 -8.17 32.69
N PHE A 235 -3.73 -9.42 32.52
CA PHE A 235 -2.32 -9.79 32.38
C PHE A 235 -2.13 -10.94 31.39
N VAL A 236 -0.94 -11.04 30.84
CA VAL A 236 -0.50 -12.09 29.93
C VAL A 236 0.52 -12.95 30.66
N ASP A 237 0.18 -14.22 30.87
CA ASP A 237 1.09 -15.24 31.34
C ASP A 237 1.91 -15.78 30.17
N LEU A 238 3.23 -15.71 30.26
CA LEU A 238 4.13 -16.18 29.23
C LEU A 238 4.78 -17.51 29.64
N PRO A 239 5.18 -18.37 28.66
CA PRO A 239 5.99 -19.54 28.95
C PRO A 239 7.23 -19.19 29.78
N GLY A 240 7.56 -20.04 30.75
CA GLY A 240 8.74 -19.82 31.58
C GLY A 240 10.02 -19.95 30.76
N LEU A 241 11.02 -19.10 31.03
CA LEU A 241 12.32 -19.16 30.35
C LEU A 241 13.03 -20.47 30.70
N ILE A 242 13.31 -21.28 29.68
CA ILE A 242 14.01 -22.57 29.78
C ILE A 242 15.44 -22.43 29.25
N GLN A 243 16.39 -23.12 29.88
CA GLN A 243 17.79 -23.16 29.44
C GLN A 243 18.21 -24.54 28.91
N ASN A 244 17.43 -25.59 29.22
CA ASN A 244 17.74 -26.98 28.90
C ASN A 244 16.70 -27.55 27.91
N ALA A 245 16.75 -27.10 26.65
CA ALA A 245 15.90 -27.57 25.55
C ALA A 245 16.61 -27.38 24.20
N GLU A 246 15.96 -27.78 23.10
CA GLU A 246 16.44 -27.46 21.74
C GLU A 246 16.53 -25.96 21.51
N GLN A 247 17.56 -25.51 20.79
CA GLN A 247 17.83 -24.09 20.56
C GLN A 247 16.63 -23.37 19.95
N ASP A 248 15.97 -23.96 18.95
CA ASP A 248 14.77 -23.40 18.32
C ASP A 248 13.63 -23.14 19.31
N SER A 249 13.47 -23.99 20.32
CA SER A 249 12.45 -23.81 21.36
C SER A 249 12.83 -22.70 22.35
N ILE A 250 14.11 -22.60 22.71
CA ILE A 250 14.65 -21.53 23.55
C ILE A 250 14.45 -20.18 22.85
N ASP A 251 14.83 -20.11 21.58
CA ASP A 251 14.73 -18.91 20.75
C ASP A 251 13.26 -18.51 20.56
N LEU A 252 12.35 -19.46 20.32
CA LEU A 252 10.92 -19.19 20.22
C LEU A 252 10.35 -18.60 21.51
N ILE A 253 10.65 -19.16 22.68
CA ILE A 253 10.17 -18.65 23.97
C ILE A 253 10.78 -17.28 24.28
N HIS A 254 12.07 -17.10 23.96
CA HIS A 254 12.75 -15.83 24.14
C HIS A 254 12.13 -14.75 23.25
N ASN A 255 11.91 -15.03 21.97
CA ASN A 255 11.28 -14.11 21.02
C ASN A 255 9.84 -13.79 21.40
N LEU A 256 9.07 -14.80 21.81
CA LEU A 256 7.70 -14.64 22.29
C LEU A 256 7.66 -13.72 23.52
N SER A 257 8.55 -13.95 24.49
CA SER A 257 8.63 -13.14 25.70
C SER A 257 9.08 -11.71 25.38
N SER A 258 10.10 -11.56 24.52
CA SER A 258 10.64 -10.27 24.07
C SER A 258 9.56 -9.40 23.43
N ARG A 259 8.84 -9.94 22.44
CA ARG A 259 7.73 -9.21 21.76
C ARG A 259 6.65 -8.73 22.74
N HIS A 260 6.39 -9.48 23.81
CA HIS A 260 5.40 -9.09 24.80
C HIS A 260 5.91 -8.04 25.79
N VAL A 261 7.22 -7.93 26.03
CA VAL A 261 7.81 -6.96 26.97
C VAL A 261 8.43 -5.74 26.29
N GLU A 262 8.67 -5.77 24.98
CA GLU A 262 9.24 -4.67 24.19
C GLU A 262 8.36 -3.41 24.19
N GLY A 263 7.03 -3.58 24.19
CA GLY A 263 6.08 -2.46 24.17
C GLY A 263 6.26 -1.49 25.33
N GLU A 264 6.35 -0.19 25.04
CA GLU A 264 6.53 0.87 26.04
C GLU A 264 5.36 0.91 27.03
N ASN A 265 4.16 0.53 26.58
CA ASN A 265 2.94 0.47 27.39
C ASN A 265 2.77 -0.87 28.12
N THR A 266 3.82 -1.68 28.27
CA THR A 266 3.75 -2.94 29.01
C THR A 266 4.40 -2.84 30.38
N LEU A 267 3.62 -3.13 31.42
CA LEU A 267 4.12 -3.34 32.78
C LEU A 267 4.68 -4.77 32.91
N ILE A 268 5.97 -4.89 33.17
CA ILE A 268 6.69 -6.16 33.25
C ILE A 268 6.66 -6.67 34.70
N LEU A 269 6.06 -7.84 34.92
CA LEU A 269 6.03 -8.50 36.21
C LEU A 269 6.99 -9.70 36.22
N VAL A 270 8.12 -9.58 36.90
CA VAL A 270 9.17 -10.58 36.94
C VAL A 270 9.06 -11.41 38.21
N THR A 271 8.81 -12.72 38.09
CA THR A 271 8.78 -13.63 39.25
C THR A 271 10.13 -14.30 39.46
N ILE A 272 10.66 -14.25 40.70
CA ILE A 272 11.96 -14.82 41.07
C ILE A 272 11.83 -15.58 42.41
N PRO A 273 12.24 -16.85 42.51
CA PRO A 273 12.41 -17.52 43.78
C PRO A 273 13.47 -16.84 44.65
N VAL A 274 13.23 -16.72 45.95
CA VAL A 274 14.19 -16.09 46.88
C VAL A 274 15.55 -16.83 46.95
N ILE A 275 15.59 -18.12 46.61
CA ILE A 275 16.85 -18.88 46.60
C ILE A 275 17.75 -18.54 45.41
N ASP A 276 17.19 -17.96 44.35
CA ASP A 276 17.91 -17.63 43.12
C ASP A 276 18.57 -16.25 43.24
N ASP A 277 19.76 -16.07 42.66
CA ASP A 277 20.37 -14.75 42.55
C ASP A 277 19.69 -13.92 41.45
N ILE A 278 19.28 -12.70 41.78
CA ILE A 278 18.71 -11.72 40.86
C ILE A 278 19.59 -11.47 39.62
N GLN A 279 20.92 -11.56 39.76
CA GLN A 279 21.86 -11.33 38.65
C GLN A 279 21.86 -12.48 37.63
N ASN A 280 21.51 -13.69 38.08
CA ASN A 280 21.50 -14.89 37.26
C ASN A 280 20.11 -15.23 36.70
N ALA A 281 19.08 -14.50 37.12
CA ALA A 281 17.72 -14.67 36.62
C ALA A 281 17.60 -14.17 35.16
N GLY A 282 17.43 -15.10 34.21
CA GLY A 282 17.23 -14.77 32.78
C GLY A 282 16.06 -13.80 32.53
N ALA A 283 15.00 -13.88 33.34
CA ALA A 283 13.85 -12.98 33.25
C ALA A 283 14.19 -11.53 33.61
N VAL A 284 15.12 -11.30 34.54
CA VAL A 284 15.60 -9.96 34.89
C VAL A 284 16.46 -9.38 33.76
N LYS A 285 17.29 -10.21 33.12
CA LYS A 285 18.07 -9.78 31.95
C LYS A 285 17.16 -9.36 30.79
N LEU A 286 16.12 -10.15 30.53
CA LEU A 286 15.11 -9.83 29.52
C LEU A 286 14.38 -8.52 29.85
N ALA A 287 13.96 -8.35 31.10
CA ALA A 287 13.32 -7.10 31.56
C ALA A 287 14.26 -5.89 31.39
N LYS A 288 15.52 -5.99 31.85
CA LYS A 288 16.52 -4.91 31.73
C LYS A 288 16.87 -4.57 30.29
N ALA A 289 16.82 -5.54 29.36
CA ALA A 289 17.04 -5.27 27.94
C ALA A 289 15.93 -4.38 27.35
N SER A 290 14.70 -4.51 27.86
CA SER A 290 13.53 -3.75 27.37
C SER A 290 13.20 -2.51 28.23
N ASP A 291 13.65 -2.49 29.48
CA ASP A 291 13.46 -1.41 30.46
C ASP A 291 14.74 -1.19 31.28
N PRO A 292 15.78 -0.54 30.71
CA PRO A 292 17.07 -0.34 31.38
C PRO A 292 16.99 0.49 32.67
N ASP A 293 16.03 1.42 32.73
CA ASP A 293 15.81 2.32 33.87
C ASP A 293 14.88 1.73 34.93
N GLY A 294 14.27 0.57 34.69
CA GLY A 294 13.34 -0.07 35.62
C GLY A 294 12.06 0.73 35.86
N ARG A 295 11.59 1.52 34.89
CA ARG A 295 10.42 2.41 35.03
C ARG A 295 9.10 1.67 35.02
N ARG A 296 9.05 0.53 34.33
CA ARG A 296 7.83 -0.28 34.11
C ARG A 296 8.03 -1.74 34.52
N THR A 297 9.03 -2.01 35.35
CA THR A 297 9.37 -3.35 35.84
C THR A 297 9.07 -3.49 37.33
N ILE A 298 8.36 -4.57 37.69
CA ILE A 298 8.08 -4.98 39.07
C ILE A 298 8.67 -6.36 39.27
N VAL A 299 9.43 -6.56 40.34
CA VAL A 299 9.96 -7.88 40.70
C VAL A 299 9.18 -8.45 41.89
N VAL A 300 8.71 -9.69 41.74
CA VAL A 300 7.97 -10.45 42.74
C VAL A 300 8.80 -11.63 43.20
N LEU A 301 9.21 -11.58 44.46
CA LEU A 301 9.92 -12.63 45.17
C LEU A 301 8.94 -13.70 45.63
N THR A 302 9.19 -14.95 45.23
CA THR A 302 8.37 -16.12 45.57
C THR A 302 9.16 -17.12 46.41
N LYS A 303 8.46 -18.08 47.03
CA LYS A 303 9.05 -19.11 47.90
C LYS A 303 9.93 -18.54 49.03
N PRO A 304 9.46 -17.53 49.80
CA PRO A 304 10.25 -16.93 50.87
C PRO A 304 10.57 -17.92 52.00
N ASP A 305 9.81 -19.01 52.10
CA ASP A 305 9.96 -20.13 53.03
C ASP A 305 11.22 -20.97 52.80
N LEU A 306 11.83 -20.90 51.61
CA LEU A 306 13.07 -21.61 51.32
C LEU A 306 14.32 -20.93 51.89
N LEU A 307 14.21 -19.68 52.31
CA LEU A 307 15.34 -18.94 52.87
C LEU A 307 15.53 -19.33 54.34
N GLY A 308 16.56 -20.13 54.61
CA GLY A 308 16.83 -20.65 55.94
C GLY A 308 17.52 -19.62 56.84
N PRO A 309 17.51 -19.82 58.18
CA PRO A 309 18.23 -18.96 59.11
C PRO A 309 19.76 -18.98 58.93
N GLY A 310 20.31 -19.99 58.23
CA GLY A 310 21.72 -20.10 57.90
C GLY A 310 22.17 -19.25 56.71
N ASP A 311 21.24 -18.80 55.85
CA ASP A 311 21.54 -18.12 54.58
C ASP A 311 21.78 -16.60 54.76
N THR A 312 22.57 -16.23 55.76
CA THR A 312 22.77 -14.84 56.21
C THR A 312 23.18 -13.88 55.08
N GLY A 313 24.00 -14.34 54.13
CA GLY A 313 24.40 -13.54 52.96
C GLY A 313 23.23 -13.24 51.99
N ALA A 314 22.40 -14.24 51.69
CA ALA A 314 21.22 -14.06 50.85
C ALA A 314 20.14 -13.23 51.57
N GLN A 315 19.99 -13.41 52.88
CA GLN A 315 19.07 -12.62 53.70
C GLN A 315 19.40 -11.12 53.66
N GLU A 316 20.66 -10.74 53.86
CA GLU A 316 21.07 -9.33 53.82
C GLU A 316 21.00 -8.76 52.39
N SER A 317 21.31 -9.57 51.38
CA SER A 317 21.17 -9.18 49.96
C SER A 317 19.71 -8.84 49.59
N TRP A 318 18.76 -9.70 49.96
CA TRP A 318 17.34 -9.46 49.70
C TRP A 318 16.77 -8.31 50.51
N LYS A 319 17.22 -8.15 51.76
CA LYS A 319 16.87 -6.98 52.59
C LYS A 319 17.36 -5.68 51.95
N ARG A 320 18.58 -5.64 51.43
CA ARG A 320 19.13 -4.48 50.70
C ARG A 320 18.34 -4.21 49.41
N THR A 321 17.99 -5.25 48.67
CA THR A 321 17.22 -5.15 47.41
C THR A 321 15.81 -4.64 47.67
N MET A 322 15.11 -5.17 48.68
CA MET A 322 13.75 -4.74 49.07
C MET A 322 13.68 -3.30 49.57
N ARG A 323 14.79 -2.72 50.09
CA ARG A 323 14.86 -1.28 50.40
C ARG A 323 14.78 -0.39 49.16
N ASN A 324 15.06 -0.94 47.97
CA ASN A 324 14.93 -0.29 46.67
C ASN A 324 15.51 1.15 46.63
N THR A 325 16.77 1.29 47.05
CA THR A 325 17.41 2.61 47.19
C THR A 325 17.69 3.25 45.81
N PRO A 326 17.29 4.52 45.58
CA PRO A 326 17.61 5.24 44.36
C PRO A 326 19.12 5.26 44.06
N GLY A 327 19.51 5.04 42.81
CA GLY A 327 20.91 4.98 42.39
C GLY A 327 21.60 3.63 42.58
N SER A 328 20.90 2.61 43.09
CA SER A 328 21.40 1.23 43.12
C SER A 328 21.29 0.58 41.72
N PRO A 329 22.18 -0.37 41.35
CA PRO A 329 22.20 -1.00 40.01
C PRO A 329 20.94 -1.85 39.70
N ASN A 330 20.11 -2.08 40.71
CA ASN A 330 18.86 -2.83 40.65
C ASN A 330 17.69 -1.95 41.13
N TYR A 331 17.80 -0.63 41.02
CA TYR A 331 16.67 0.25 41.35
C TYR A 331 15.50 0.02 40.39
N LEU A 332 14.29 -0.07 40.92
CA LEU A 332 13.04 -0.18 40.15
C LEU A 332 12.07 0.90 40.60
N GLN A 333 11.41 1.60 39.68
CA GLN A 333 10.44 2.66 40.01
C GLN A 333 9.28 2.11 40.85
N HIS A 334 8.80 0.92 40.52
CA HIS A 334 7.69 0.27 41.23
C HIS A 334 8.15 -0.67 42.36
N GLY A 335 9.46 -0.92 42.48
CA GLY A 335 10.08 -1.68 43.56
C GLY A 335 9.87 -3.19 43.51
N TYR A 336 10.06 -3.80 44.68
CA TYR A 336 10.06 -5.25 44.89
C TYR A 336 8.91 -5.65 45.80
N TYR A 337 8.28 -6.79 45.51
CA TYR A 337 7.26 -7.40 46.35
C TYR A 337 7.69 -8.80 46.76
N CYS A 338 7.22 -9.27 47.91
CA CYS A 338 7.45 -10.63 48.37
C CYS A 338 6.11 -11.30 48.72
N VAL A 339 5.86 -12.45 48.10
CA VAL A 339 4.62 -13.19 48.23
C VAL A 339 4.89 -14.61 48.70
N ARG A 340 4.09 -15.05 49.67
CA ARG A 340 4.07 -16.44 50.12
C ARG A 340 2.94 -17.15 49.42
N LEU A 341 3.25 -18.26 48.77
CA LEU A 341 2.33 -19.05 47.97
C LEU A 341 2.34 -20.49 48.49
N PRO A 342 1.22 -21.22 48.47
CA PRO A 342 1.17 -22.59 48.98
C PRO A 342 2.05 -23.51 48.12
N ASN A 343 2.84 -24.34 48.79
CA ASN A 343 3.61 -25.41 48.14
C ASN A 343 2.70 -26.61 47.80
N ASP A 344 3.23 -27.61 47.08
CA ASP A 344 2.44 -28.75 46.59
C ASP A 344 1.71 -29.49 47.71
N HIS A 345 2.36 -29.66 48.87
CA HIS A 345 1.78 -30.32 50.03
C HIS A 345 0.62 -29.51 50.64
N LEU A 346 0.79 -28.20 50.85
CA LEU A 346 -0.27 -27.34 51.39
C LEU A 346 -1.45 -27.24 50.42
N ARG A 347 -1.21 -27.29 49.11
CA ARG A 347 -2.29 -27.29 48.10
C ARG A 347 -3.08 -28.58 48.09
N GLN A 348 -2.44 -29.74 48.26
CA GLN A 348 -3.15 -31.01 48.43
C GLN A 348 -4.06 -31.00 49.67
N GLN A 349 -3.72 -30.20 50.67
CA GLN A 349 -4.52 -29.97 51.88
C GLN A 349 -5.60 -28.88 51.70
N GLY A 350 -5.74 -28.30 50.51
CA GLY A 350 -6.75 -27.29 50.18
C GLY A 350 -6.39 -25.85 50.56
N TYR A 351 -5.14 -25.56 50.95
CA TYR A 351 -4.72 -24.20 51.29
C TYR A 351 -4.52 -23.33 50.04
N THR A 352 -5.06 -22.12 50.10
CA THR A 352 -4.87 -21.06 49.09
C THR A 352 -3.94 -19.97 49.62
N ALA A 353 -3.49 -19.05 48.75
CA ALA A 353 -2.67 -17.92 49.16
C ALA A 353 -3.33 -17.02 50.23
N HIS A 354 -4.66 -17.02 50.32
CA HIS A 354 -5.43 -16.25 51.30
C HIS A 354 -5.66 -16.99 52.62
N ASN A 355 -5.41 -18.30 52.67
CA ASN A 355 -5.67 -19.14 53.84
C ASN A 355 -4.42 -19.90 54.30
N LEU A 356 -3.22 -19.35 54.07
CA LEU A 356 -1.98 -20.02 54.46
C LEU A 356 -1.86 -20.13 56.00
N PRO A 357 -1.25 -21.22 56.51
CA PRO A 357 -0.86 -21.29 57.91
C PRO A 357 0.16 -20.20 58.24
N ASP A 358 0.07 -19.62 59.43
CA ASP A 358 0.88 -18.48 59.90
C ASP A 358 0.67 -17.20 59.09
N PRO A 359 -0.48 -16.51 59.26
CA PRO A 359 -0.79 -15.28 58.52
C PRO A 359 0.21 -14.15 58.77
N ASN A 360 0.90 -14.16 59.92
CA ASN A 360 1.90 -13.16 60.31
C ASN A 360 3.33 -13.58 59.97
N TYR A 361 3.51 -14.49 59.00
CA TYR A 361 4.83 -15.02 58.61
C TYR A 361 5.86 -13.92 58.34
N PHE A 362 5.48 -12.86 57.61
CA PHE A 362 6.37 -11.76 57.26
C PHE A 362 6.70 -10.83 58.44
N ASP A 363 5.90 -10.87 59.50
CA ASP A 363 6.14 -10.07 60.71
C ASP A 363 7.08 -10.78 61.70
N ILE A 364 7.16 -12.11 61.63
CA ILE A 364 7.93 -12.93 62.57
C ILE A 364 9.26 -13.40 61.95
N THR A 365 9.27 -13.71 60.65
CA THR A 365 10.39 -14.38 59.98
C THR A 365 11.45 -13.38 59.48
N LYS A 366 12.72 -13.63 59.81
CA LYS A 366 13.88 -12.91 59.23
C LYS A 366 14.12 -13.36 57.78
N PRO A 367 14.52 -12.48 56.85
CA PRO A 367 14.82 -11.06 57.00
C PRO A 367 13.59 -10.14 56.81
N TRP A 368 12.42 -10.72 56.54
CA TRP A 368 11.21 -9.99 56.15
C TRP A 368 10.66 -9.09 57.26
N ASN A 369 10.79 -9.53 58.51
CA ASN A 369 10.38 -8.76 59.68
C ASN A 369 11.18 -7.45 59.86
N GLU A 370 12.39 -7.36 59.29
CA GLU A 370 13.28 -6.18 59.37
C GLU A 370 13.06 -5.18 58.21
N VAL A 371 12.19 -5.51 57.26
CA VAL A 371 11.79 -4.59 56.17
C VAL A 371 10.61 -3.74 56.65
N GLY A 372 10.82 -2.42 56.72
CA GLY A 372 9.83 -1.48 57.27
C GLY A 372 8.59 -1.25 56.40
N ASP A 373 8.71 -1.40 55.08
CA ASP A 373 7.59 -1.22 54.15
C ASP A 373 6.72 -2.48 54.08
N ARG A 374 5.72 -2.55 54.98
CA ARG A 374 4.76 -3.67 55.04
C ARG A 374 3.86 -3.76 53.80
N GLY A 375 3.74 -2.69 53.02
CA GLY A 375 2.98 -2.68 51.76
C GLY A 375 3.56 -3.60 50.69
N ARG A 376 4.83 -4.01 50.80
CA ARG A 376 5.51 -4.88 49.83
C ARG A 376 5.25 -6.37 50.01
N PHE A 377 4.54 -6.75 51.07
CA PHE A 377 4.32 -8.15 51.40
C PHE A 377 2.87 -8.56 51.11
N GLY A 378 2.72 -9.78 50.57
CA GLY A 378 1.43 -10.41 50.35
C GLY A 378 0.78 -10.10 49.00
N VAL A 379 -0.06 -11.03 48.56
CA VAL A 379 -0.71 -11.00 47.23
C VAL A 379 -1.72 -9.86 47.13
N SER A 380 -2.47 -9.58 48.20
CA SER A 380 -3.49 -8.52 48.19
C SER A 380 -2.91 -7.13 47.97
N ASN A 381 -1.75 -6.82 48.57
CA ASN A 381 -1.08 -5.54 48.36
C ASN A 381 -0.50 -5.44 46.94
N LEU A 382 0.11 -6.52 46.44
CA LEU A 382 0.62 -6.61 45.07
C LEU A 382 -0.49 -6.32 44.05
N VAL A 383 -1.65 -6.98 44.16
CA VAL A 383 -2.77 -6.80 43.23
C VAL A 383 -3.33 -5.38 43.28
N ARG A 384 -3.46 -4.81 44.48
CA ARG A 384 -3.91 -3.42 44.66
C ARG A 384 -3.00 -2.44 43.93
N ASP A 385 -1.70 -2.55 44.14
CA ASP A 385 -0.73 -1.58 43.63
C ASP A 385 -0.50 -1.76 42.11
N ILE A 386 -0.48 -3.00 41.61
CA ILE A 386 -0.43 -3.29 40.17
C ILE A 386 -1.68 -2.78 39.45
N SER A 387 -2.88 -2.97 40.03
CA SER A 387 -4.12 -2.46 39.45
C SER A 387 -4.06 -0.92 39.30
N ALA A 388 -3.56 -0.21 40.32
CA ALA A 388 -3.37 1.24 40.27
C ALA A 388 -2.35 1.67 39.22
N HIS A 389 -1.22 0.96 39.11
CA HIS A 389 -0.23 1.25 38.08
C HIS A 389 -0.76 1.00 36.67
N LEU A 390 -1.54 -0.06 36.45
CA LEU A 390 -2.14 -0.34 35.15
C LEU A 390 -3.16 0.73 34.77
N VAL A 391 -4.01 1.18 35.70
CA VAL A 391 -4.97 2.28 35.44
C VAL A 391 -4.24 3.56 35.06
N GLN A 392 -3.20 3.93 35.82
CA GLN A 392 -2.39 5.12 35.51
C GLN A 392 -1.72 5.02 34.13
N LEU A 393 -1.22 3.84 33.77
CA LEU A 393 -0.62 3.57 32.47
C LEU A 393 -1.63 3.72 31.33
N ILE A 394 -2.85 3.19 31.52
CA ILE A 394 -3.94 3.35 30.55
C ILE A 394 -4.29 4.82 30.38
N GLU A 395 -4.49 5.57 31.46
CA GLU A 395 -4.86 6.98 31.41
C GLU A 395 -3.80 7.85 30.72
N THR A 396 -2.52 7.57 30.98
CA THR A 396 -1.41 8.30 30.37
C THR A 396 -1.30 8.01 28.87
N ASN A 397 -1.62 6.77 28.46
CA ASN A 397 -1.51 6.35 27.06
C ASN A 397 -2.77 6.65 26.22
N LEU A 398 -3.95 6.82 26.82
CA LEU A 398 -5.20 7.07 26.08
C LEU A 398 -5.12 8.28 25.11
N PRO A 399 -4.56 9.45 25.49
CA PRO A 399 -4.38 10.57 24.56
C PRO A 399 -3.47 10.23 23.39
N ARG A 400 -2.37 9.50 23.64
CA ARG A 400 -1.43 9.05 22.61
C ARG A 400 -2.11 8.09 21.63
N LEU A 401 -2.85 7.10 22.15
CA LEU A 401 -3.63 6.17 21.34
C LEU A 401 -4.64 6.88 20.44
N ARG A 402 -5.32 7.92 20.93
CA ARG A 402 -6.24 8.74 20.12
C ARG A 402 -5.52 9.46 18.98
N ALA A 403 -4.35 10.03 19.24
CA ALA A 403 -3.55 10.72 18.23
C ALA A 403 -3.04 9.75 17.15
N GLU A 404 -2.52 8.58 17.56
CA GLU A 404 -2.07 7.52 16.65
C GLU A 404 -3.22 6.99 15.78
N LEU A 405 -4.41 6.81 16.36
CA LEU A 405 -5.61 6.40 15.64
C LEU A 405 -6.04 7.42 14.58
N GLU A 406 -6.08 8.70 14.92
CA GLU A 406 -6.48 9.75 13.98
C GLU A 406 -5.44 9.90 12.85
N ALA A 407 -4.15 9.76 13.17
CA ALA A 407 -3.10 9.72 12.16
C ALA A 407 -3.25 8.51 11.22
N ALA A 408 -3.55 7.32 11.76
CA ALA A 408 -3.81 6.12 10.96
C ALA A 408 -5.06 6.26 10.07
N LEU A 409 -6.14 6.85 10.58
CA LEU A 409 -7.37 7.12 9.83
C LEU A 409 -7.13 8.11 8.69
N LYS A 410 -6.35 9.17 8.95
CA LYS A 410 -5.96 10.15 7.95
C LYS A 410 -5.10 9.49 6.85
N ALA A 411 -4.07 8.74 7.23
CA ALA A 411 -3.22 8.04 6.28
C ALA A 411 -4.00 7.04 5.41
N CYS A 412 -4.94 6.30 6.00
CA CYS A 412 -5.84 5.40 5.24
C CYS A 412 -6.74 6.18 4.27
N SER A 413 -7.29 7.32 4.69
CA SER A 413 -8.14 8.15 3.84
C SER A 413 -7.37 8.82 2.71
N ASP A 414 -6.15 9.30 2.98
CA ASP A 414 -5.27 9.90 1.98
C ASP A 414 -4.85 8.86 0.93
N ARG A 415 -4.49 7.64 1.35
CA ARG A 415 -4.18 6.53 0.42
C ARG A 415 -5.40 6.12 -0.41
N LEU A 416 -6.60 6.08 0.19
CA LEU A 416 -7.84 5.81 -0.56
C LEU A 416 -8.15 6.91 -1.58
N ALA A 417 -7.84 8.17 -1.27
CA ALA A 417 -8.04 9.30 -2.17
C ALA A 417 -7.04 9.32 -3.35
N GLN A 418 -5.85 8.74 -3.17
CA GLN A 418 -4.87 8.56 -4.25
C GLN A 418 -5.25 7.45 -5.23
N LEU A 419 -6.12 6.52 -4.83
CA LEU A 419 -6.62 5.49 -5.75
C LEU A 419 -7.61 6.10 -6.75
N PRO A 420 -7.62 5.65 -8.01
CA PRO A 420 -8.55 6.14 -9.03
C PRO A 420 -10.00 6.10 -8.50
N PRO A 421 -10.83 7.13 -8.69
CA PRO A 421 -12.22 7.06 -8.24
C PRO A 421 -12.95 5.93 -8.95
N LEU A 422 -13.73 5.15 -8.20
CA LEU A 422 -14.68 4.22 -8.83
C LEU A 422 -15.67 5.04 -9.66
N PRO A 423 -16.06 4.58 -10.87
CA PRO A 423 -17.11 5.24 -11.64
C PRO A 423 -18.37 5.33 -10.78
N GLN A 424 -18.76 6.54 -10.37
CA GLN A 424 -20.02 6.77 -9.70
C GLN A 424 -21.12 6.87 -10.74
N GLY A 425 -21.88 5.78 -10.92
CA GLY A 425 -23.10 5.78 -11.72
C GLY A 425 -23.48 4.40 -12.24
N ASP A 426 -24.78 4.12 -12.24
CA ASP A 426 -25.41 2.91 -12.80
C ASP A 426 -25.24 2.77 -14.34
N HIS A 427 -24.53 3.71 -14.99
CA HIS A 427 -24.39 3.80 -16.45
C HIS A 427 -22.92 3.96 -16.88
N SER A 428 -22.17 2.85 -16.90
CA SER A 428 -20.78 2.73 -17.38
C SER A 428 -20.56 3.36 -18.75
N THR A 429 -21.54 3.25 -19.65
CA THR A 429 -21.50 3.80 -21.02
C THR A 429 -21.41 5.33 -21.05
N THR A 430 -22.15 6.02 -20.18
CA THR A 430 -22.14 7.49 -20.08
C THR A 430 -20.79 7.99 -19.60
N THR A 431 -20.22 7.38 -18.57
CA THR A 431 -18.90 7.77 -18.03
C THR A 431 -17.80 7.60 -19.07
N ILE A 432 -17.75 6.46 -19.76
CA ILE A 432 -16.77 6.22 -20.83
C ILE A 432 -16.92 7.27 -21.94
N THR A 433 -18.14 7.56 -22.36
CA THR A 433 -18.44 8.54 -23.41
C THR A 433 -17.98 9.95 -23.02
N LEU A 434 -18.21 10.37 -21.77
CA LEU A 434 -17.77 11.69 -21.30
C LEU A 434 -16.25 11.81 -21.25
N MET A 435 -15.54 10.78 -20.78
CA MET A 435 -14.07 10.76 -20.76
C MET A 435 -13.48 10.84 -22.16
N ILE A 436 -14.01 10.07 -23.11
CA ILE A 436 -13.55 10.09 -24.51
C ILE A 436 -13.82 11.46 -25.14
N ASN A 437 -15.00 12.05 -24.93
CA ASN A 437 -15.31 13.39 -25.44
C ASN A 437 -14.38 14.46 -24.86
N ALA A 438 -14.02 14.37 -23.58
CA ALA A 438 -13.07 15.30 -22.96
C ALA A 438 -11.69 15.20 -23.61
N PHE A 439 -11.18 13.98 -23.82
CA PHE A 439 -9.92 13.73 -24.54
C PHE A 439 -9.96 14.26 -25.97
N LEU A 440 -11.00 13.96 -26.75
CA LEU A 440 -11.12 14.41 -28.14
C LEU A 440 -11.21 15.93 -28.25
N ARG A 441 -11.93 16.58 -27.34
CA ARG A 441 -12.01 18.05 -27.28
C ARG A 441 -10.66 18.66 -26.99
N GLU A 442 -9.92 18.11 -26.02
CA GLU A 442 -8.59 18.62 -25.67
C GLU A 442 -7.60 18.42 -26.82
N LEU A 443 -7.63 17.25 -27.48
CA LEU A 443 -6.85 16.99 -28.68
C LEU A 443 -7.15 18.00 -29.80
N GLY A 444 -8.43 18.32 -30.03
CA GLY A 444 -8.84 19.34 -31.00
C GLY A 444 -8.39 20.76 -30.66
N THR A 445 -8.30 21.11 -29.37
CA THR A 445 -7.70 22.40 -28.96
C THR A 445 -6.18 22.39 -29.04
N ALA A 446 -5.55 21.23 -28.84
CA ALA A 446 -4.10 21.06 -28.89
C ALA A 446 -3.59 21.15 -30.33
N SER A 447 -4.33 20.59 -31.29
CA SER A 447 -4.00 20.60 -32.72
C SER A 447 -3.95 22.02 -33.30
N VAL A 448 -4.89 22.88 -32.93
CA VAL A 448 -4.95 24.28 -33.41
C VAL A 448 -3.97 25.20 -32.64
N GLY A 449 -3.38 24.70 -31.54
CA GLY A 449 -2.41 25.44 -30.73
C GLY A 449 -3.01 26.35 -29.64
N ASP A 450 -4.28 26.16 -29.28
CA ASP A 450 -4.96 26.96 -28.26
C ASP A 450 -4.56 26.55 -26.83
N SER A 451 -4.42 25.24 -26.57
CA SER A 451 -4.05 24.70 -25.25
C SER A 451 -2.57 24.31 -25.16
N HIS A 452 -1.98 23.73 -26.22
CA HIS A 452 -0.59 23.25 -26.26
C HIS A 452 0.28 24.04 -27.24
N LYS A 453 0.59 25.30 -26.89
CA LYS A 453 1.44 26.20 -27.70
C LYS A 453 2.84 25.65 -27.99
N SER A 454 3.35 24.73 -27.17
CA SER A 454 4.66 24.10 -27.34
C SER A 454 4.77 23.32 -28.65
N LEU A 455 3.72 22.59 -29.03
CA LEU A 455 3.67 21.82 -30.28
C LEU A 455 3.80 22.76 -31.48
N ALA A 456 2.96 23.81 -31.52
CA ALA A 456 2.99 24.82 -32.58
C ALA A 456 4.36 25.53 -32.67
N GLN A 457 5.01 25.79 -31.53
CA GLN A 457 6.34 26.41 -31.48
C GLN A 457 7.45 25.48 -32.00
N GLU A 458 7.41 24.18 -31.67
CA GLU A 458 8.37 23.20 -32.19
C GLU A 458 8.17 23.01 -33.70
N CYS A 459 6.93 22.84 -34.18
CA CYS A 459 6.63 22.74 -35.60
C CYS A 459 7.15 23.96 -36.37
N ARG A 460 6.92 25.18 -35.86
CA ARG A 460 7.47 26.42 -36.46
C ARG A 460 8.99 26.40 -36.55
N ARG A 461 9.70 25.97 -35.49
CA ARG A 461 11.16 25.85 -35.50
C ARG A 461 11.64 24.88 -36.58
N ARG A 462 10.97 23.73 -36.73
CA ARG A 462 11.27 22.74 -37.76
C ARG A 462 11.02 23.27 -39.17
N TYR A 463 9.92 24.00 -39.39
CA TYR A 463 9.64 24.62 -40.68
C TYR A 463 10.64 25.71 -41.06
N VAL A 464 11.07 26.54 -40.10
CA VAL A 464 12.12 27.54 -40.35
C VAL A 464 13.42 26.87 -40.75
N ARG A 465 13.78 25.78 -40.07
CA ARG A 465 14.95 24.97 -40.40
C ARG A 465 14.83 24.35 -41.80
N LEU A 466 13.70 23.74 -42.13
CA LEU A 466 13.43 23.20 -43.46
C LEU A 466 13.57 24.26 -44.55
N ARG A 467 12.97 25.44 -44.33
CA ARG A 467 13.10 26.58 -45.26
C ARG A 467 14.57 26.88 -45.54
N LYS A 468 15.40 26.92 -44.49
CA LYS A 468 16.84 27.15 -44.61
C LYS A 468 17.53 26.04 -45.41
N GLU A 469 17.30 24.77 -45.06
CA GLU A 469 17.92 23.62 -45.73
C GLU A 469 17.51 23.51 -47.21
N VAL A 470 16.26 23.82 -47.56
CA VAL A 470 15.77 23.89 -48.94
C VAL A 470 16.35 25.12 -49.66
N PHE A 471 16.52 26.24 -48.96
CA PHE A 471 17.17 27.42 -49.54
C PHE A 471 18.65 27.16 -49.85
N ASP A 472 19.35 26.43 -48.98
CA ASP A 472 20.77 26.04 -49.12
C ASP A 472 21.01 25.09 -50.31
N THR A 473 19.96 24.54 -50.93
CA THR A 473 20.09 23.78 -52.19
C THR A 473 20.18 24.69 -53.41
N CYS A 474 20.02 26.01 -53.26
CA CYS A 474 20.17 26.96 -54.35
C CYS A 474 21.57 26.86 -54.97
N PRO A 475 21.70 26.82 -56.31
CA PRO A 475 23.00 26.94 -56.96
C PRO A 475 23.68 28.26 -56.58
N GLU A 476 24.94 28.19 -56.18
CA GLU A 476 25.71 29.36 -55.77
C GLU A 476 26.55 29.85 -56.94
N PHE A 477 26.18 30.99 -57.53
CA PHE A 477 26.92 31.59 -58.65
C PHE A 477 27.93 32.62 -58.13
N LYS A 478 29.22 32.28 -58.12
CA LYS A 478 30.33 33.12 -57.62
C LYS A 478 31.55 33.00 -58.52
N SER A 479 32.35 34.07 -58.60
CA SER A 479 33.62 34.04 -59.33
C SER A 479 34.68 33.28 -58.53
N LYS A 480 35.34 32.29 -59.15
CA LYS A 480 36.45 31.54 -58.51
C LYS A 480 37.78 32.32 -58.52
N GLN A 481 37.84 33.47 -59.21
CA GLN A 481 39.06 34.25 -59.41
C GLN A 481 39.24 35.41 -58.42
N VAL A 482 38.18 35.84 -57.73
CA VAL A 482 38.25 36.92 -56.73
C VAL A 482 38.22 36.26 -55.35
N GLY A 483 39.34 36.34 -54.62
CA GLY A 483 39.40 35.95 -53.21
C GLY A 483 38.35 36.70 -52.37
N PRO A 484 38.00 36.22 -51.16
CA PRO A 484 36.82 36.66 -50.42
C PRO A 484 36.90 38.16 -50.13
N SER A 485 36.22 38.97 -50.93
CA SER A 485 36.03 40.40 -50.71
C SER A 485 34.54 40.67 -50.79
N GLU A 486 33.96 40.81 -49.59
CA GLU A 486 32.78 41.61 -49.24
C GLU A 486 31.79 41.90 -50.36
N VAL A 487 30.97 40.89 -50.69
CA VAL A 487 29.58 41.18 -51.08
C VAL A 487 28.74 40.80 -49.86
N VAL A 488 28.48 41.82 -49.02
CA VAL A 488 27.54 41.74 -47.90
C VAL A 488 26.16 41.49 -48.50
N TYR A 489 25.74 40.23 -48.53
CA TYR A 489 24.31 39.95 -48.42
C TYR A 489 23.95 40.14 -46.95
N ASP A 490 22.99 41.01 -46.71
CA ASP A 490 22.36 41.17 -45.41
C ASP A 490 21.64 39.86 -45.08
N SER A 491 22.35 38.93 -44.42
CA SER A 491 21.80 37.70 -43.91
C SER A 491 22.31 37.49 -42.49
N ASP A 492 21.48 37.90 -41.53
CA ASP A 492 21.52 37.40 -40.16
C ASP A 492 21.43 35.86 -40.18
N SER A 493 22.56 35.17 -40.12
CA SER A 493 22.62 33.84 -39.53
C SER A 493 24.01 33.50 -39.03
N ASP A 494 24.07 33.34 -37.71
CA ASP A 494 25.18 32.93 -36.87
C ASP A 494 25.64 31.48 -37.16
N ASN A 495 26.86 31.22 -36.70
CA ASN A 495 27.81 30.14 -36.99
C ASN A 495 27.32 28.68 -36.99
N GLY A 496 27.98 27.88 -37.84
CA GLY A 496 28.66 26.66 -37.39
C GLY A 496 28.19 25.32 -37.97
N SER A 497 28.87 24.85 -39.03
CA SER A 497 29.34 23.46 -39.14
C SER A 497 30.26 23.33 -40.36
N ASP A 498 31.50 22.90 -40.11
CA ASP A 498 32.47 22.45 -41.10
C ASP A 498 31.91 21.24 -41.85
N ASP A 499 31.58 21.40 -43.13
CA ASP A 499 31.28 20.29 -44.04
C ASP A 499 32.05 20.52 -45.35
N ASP A 500 33.00 19.62 -45.60
CA ASP A 500 34.02 19.62 -46.68
C ASP A 500 33.44 19.46 -48.10
N ASN A 501 32.13 19.70 -48.30
CA ASN A 501 31.38 19.44 -49.54
C ASN A 501 30.86 20.71 -50.25
N ARG A 502 31.24 21.92 -49.81
CA ARG A 502 30.76 23.18 -50.44
C ARG A 502 31.39 23.48 -51.81
N ASP A 503 32.55 22.91 -52.15
CA ASP A 503 33.24 23.24 -53.41
C ASP A 503 32.55 22.69 -54.68
N ASP A 504 31.64 21.72 -54.55
CA ASP A 504 30.96 21.07 -55.68
C ASP A 504 29.66 21.78 -56.14
N LYS A 505 29.22 22.83 -55.44
CA LYS A 505 27.96 23.57 -55.72
C LYS A 505 28.17 25.02 -56.19
N VAL A 506 29.43 25.43 -56.36
CA VAL A 506 29.79 26.79 -56.80
C VAL A 506 30.00 26.79 -58.32
N TYR A 507 29.12 27.50 -59.02
CA TYR A 507 29.21 27.69 -60.46
C TYR A 507 29.89 29.02 -60.78
N ASP A 508 31.06 28.94 -61.41
CA ASP A 508 31.66 30.10 -62.05
C ASP A 508 31.05 30.30 -63.45
N ILE A 509 31.30 31.45 -64.05
CA ILE A 509 30.85 31.79 -65.40
C ILE A 509 31.39 30.81 -66.45
N VAL A 510 32.58 30.25 -66.21
CA VAL A 510 33.19 29.22 -67.06
C VAL A 510 32.45 27.88 -66.97
N ASP A 511 31.96 27.53 -65.77
CA ASP A 511 31.21 26.28 -65.56
C ASP A 511 29.85 26.33 -66.26
N VAL A 512 29.17 27.49 -66.19
CA VAL A 512 27.90 27.71 -66.90
C VAL A 512 28.11 27.75 -68.41
N ARG A 513 29.18 28.37 -68.90
CA ARG A 513 29.56 28.33 -70.33
C ARG A 513 29.73 26.91 -70.83
N LYS A 514 30.51 26.11 -70.11
CA LYS A 514 30.73 24.71 -70.46
C LYS A 514 29.42 23.91 -70.47
N LEU A 515 28.53 24.17 -69.52
CA LEU A 515 27.21 23.53 -69.49
C LEU A 515 26.34 23.92 -70.69
N ILE A 516 26.40 25.19 -71.13
CA ILE A 516 25.72 25.63 -72.35
C ILE A 516 26.31 24.90 -73.56
N GLU A 517 27.64 24.84 -73.69
CA GLU A 517 28.33 24.12 -74.78
C GLU A 517 27.96 22.64 -74.81
N ASP A 518 27.98 21.95 -73.66
CA ASP A 518 27.63 20.53 -73.53
C ASP A 518 26.17 20.23 -73.89
N CYS A 519 25.28 21.22 -73.72
CA CYS A 519 23.86 21.11 -74.09
C CYS A 519 23.57 21.60 -75.52
N THR A 520 24.51 22.29 -76.18
CA THR A 520 24.28 22.85 -77.51
C THR A 520 24.38 21.75 -78.56
N GLY A 521 23.27 21.51 -79.27
CA GLY A 521 23.15 20.58 -80.37
C GLY A 521 23.10 21.32 -81.72
N TRP A 522 22.00 21.14 -82.45
CA TRP A 522 21.78 21.72 -83.78
C TRP A 522 21.07 23.10 -83.72
N GLU A 523 21.01 23.75 -82.57
CA GLU A 523 20.42 25.09 -82.42
C GLU A 523 21.19 26.16 -83.23
N LEU A 524 20.51 27.26 -83.56
CA LEU A 524 21.13 28.42 -84.20
C LEU A 524 22.03 29.18 -83.21
N PRO A 525 23.14 29.80 -83.67
CA PRO A 525 23.98 30.64 -82.82
C PRO A 525 23.18 31.72 -82.07
N GLY A 526 23.41 31.85 -80.76
CA GLY A 526 22.72 32.81 -79.89
C GLY A 526 21.41 32.31 -79.27
N PHE A 527 20.99 31.07 -79.53
CA PHE A 527 19.91 30.42 -78.79
C PHE A 527 20.48 29.50 -77.71
N ILE A 528 20.08 29.71 -76.46
CA ILE A 528 20.47 28.86 -75.34
C ILE A 528 19.54 27.63 -75.30
N PRO A 529 20.06 26.40 -75.34
CA PRO A 529 19.26 25.18 -75.21
C PRO A 529 18.46 25.17 -73.91
N TYR A 530 17.19 24.77 -73.99
CA TYR A 530 16.34 24.67 -72.79
C TYR A 530 16.87 23.64 -71.80
N GLU A 531 17.55 22.60 -72.28
CA GLU A 531 18.16 21.54 -71.47
C GLU A 531 19.14 22.08 -70.42
N THR A 532 19.84 23.19 -70.72
CA THR A 532 20.75 23.84 -69.76
C THR A 532 20.01 24.29 -68.50
N TYR A 533 18.84 24.93 -68.67
CA TYR A 533 18.00 25.34 -67.55
C TYR A 533 17.43 24.13 -66.81
N GLU A 534 17.01 23.10 -67.56
CA GLU A 534 16.43 21.90 -66.97
C GLU A 534 17.40 21.17 -66.05
N ARG A 535 18.66 21.01 -66.46
CA ARG A 535 19.69 20.33 -65.65
C ARG A 535 19.96 21.07 -64.34
N LEU A 536 20.12 22.39 -64.41
CA LEU A 536 20.35 23.22 -63.22
C LEU A 536 19.14 23.23 -62.26
N ILE A 537 17.93 23.27 -62.81
CA ILE A 537 16.70 23.25 -62.00
C ILE A 537 16.53 21.89 -61.33
N GLN A 538 16.71 20.80 -62.07
CA GLN A 538 16.53 19.45 -61.57
C GLN A 538 17.47 19.15 -60.39
N GLN A 539 18.71 19.64 -60.44
CA GLN A 539 19.72 19.43 -59.40
C GLN A 539 19.30 19.98 -58.03
N PHE A 540 18.70 21.18 -57.97
CA PHE A 540 18.25 21.71 -56.67
C PHE A 540 16.92 21.09 -56.22
N VAL A 541 16.01 20.74 -57.14
CA VAL A 541 14.73 20.08 -56.79
C VAL A 541 14.98 18.68 -56.20
N GLU A 542 15.96 17.94 -56.72
CA GLU A 542 16.38 16.65 -56.16
C GLU A 542 16.92 16.79 -54.72
N GLY A 543 17.54 17.92 -54.40
CA GLY A 543 18.02 18.27 -53.06
C GLY A 543 16.90 18.50 -52.03
N TRP A 544 15.65 18.71 -52.44
CA TRP A 544 14.53 19.00 -51.53
C TRP A 544 13.98 17.75 -50.82
N LYS A 545 14.20 16.56 -51.39
CA LYS A 545 13.59 15.31 -50.89
C LYS A 545 14.02 14.97 -49.46
N ALA A 546 15.32 14.92 -49.20
CA ALA A 546 15.88 14.54 -47.91
C ALA A 546 15.44 15.48 -46.76
N PRO A 547 15.58 16.81 -46.86
CA PRO A 547 15.19 17.71 -45.78
C PRO A 547 13.66 17.69 -45.55
N THR A 548 12.87 17.54 -46.62
CA THR A 548 11.40 17.41 -46.53
C THR A 548 10.99 16.16 -45.74
N GLN A 549 11.58 15.00 -46.04
CA GLN A 549 11.29 13.74 -45.35
C GLN A 549 11.72 13.80 -43.88
N ALA A 550 12.89 14.36 -43.59
CA ALA A 550 13.38 14.54 -42.22
C ALA A 550 12.46 15.46 -41.40
N CYS A 551 12.04 16.59 -41.97
CA CYS A 551 11.12 17.51 -41.30
C CYS A 551 9.77 16.86 -41.01
N PHE A 552 9.23 16.06 -41.94
CA PHE A 552 7.97 15.35 -41.72
C PHE A 552 8.08 14.32 -40.59
N GLU A 553 9.16 13.54 -40.54
CA GLU A 553 9.38 12.55 -39.48
C GLU A 553 9.47 13.20 -38.10
N ASP A 554 10.22 14.30 -38.00
CA ASP A 554 10.36 15.06 -36.75
C ASP A 554 9.00 15.59 -36.24
N ILE A 555 8.19 16.16 -37.15
CA ILE A 555 6.85 16.67 -36.82
C ILE A 555 5.94 15.52 -36.36
N TYR A 556 5.97 14.38 -37.04
CA TYR A 556 5.19 13.21 -36.69
C TYR A 556 5.56 12.68 -35.29
N ILE A 557 6.85 12.58 -34.97
CA ILE A 557 7.32 12.13 -33.65
C ILE A 557 6.82 13.06 -32.55
N GLU A 558 6.98 14.37 -32.71
CA GLU A 558 6.54 15.34 -31.70
C GLU A 558 5.02 15.30 -31.51
N PHE A 559 4.27 15.27 -32.61
CA PHE A 559 2.82 15.18 -32.56
C PHE A 559 2.35 13.91 -31.87
N SER A 560 2.91 12.74 -32.24
CA SER A 560 2.57 11.47 -31.62
C SER A 560 2.88 11.45 -30.11
N SER A 561 3.96 12.11 -29.68
CA SER A 561 4.34 12.26 -28.28
C SER A 561 3.29 13.06 -27.50
N VAL A 562 2.80 14.17 -28.06
CA VAL A 562 1.75 14.99 -27.44
C VAL A 562 0.43 14.21 -27.33
N VAL A 563 0.02 13.53 -28.39
CA VAL A 563 -1.21 12.72 -28.40
C VAL A 563 -1.15 11.60 -27.36
N ASN A 564 -0.01 10.92 -27.24
CA ASN A 564 0.18 9.86 -26.24
C ASN A 564 0.17 10.41 -24.80
N LYS A 565 0.78 11.57 -24.55
CA LYS A 565 0.71 12.24 -23.24
C LYS A 565 -0.71 12.61 -22.85
N LEU A 566 -1.48 13.17 -23.78
CA LEU A 566 -2.89 13.50 -23.57
C LEU A 566 -3.72 12.24 -23.24
N ALA A 567 -3.50 11.14 -23.95
CA ALA A 567 -4.17 9.87 -23.62
C ALA A 567 -3.77 9.35 -22.23
N ASP A 568 -2.50 9.51 -21.85
CA ASP A 568 -2.00 9.09 -20.54
C ASP A 568 -2.64 9.89 -19.40
N ASP A 569 -2.74 11.21 -19.55
CA ASP A 569 -3.31 12.11 -18.53
C ASP A 569 -4.80 11.85 -18.31
N HIS A 570 -5.57 11.62 -19.39
CA HIS A 570 -7.02 11.39 -19.32
C HIS A 570 -7.40 10.00 -18.82
N PHE A 571 -6.61 8.97 -19.13
CA PHE A 571 -6.98 7.57 -18.89
C PHE A 571 -6.07 6.83 -17.89
N SER A 572 -5.15 7.52 -17.20
CA SER A 572 -4.23 6.93 -16.21
C SER A 572 -4.92 6.06 -15.15
N GLY A 573 -6.13 6.43 -14.73
CA GLY A 573 -6.91 5.68 -13.74
C GLY A 573 -7.57 4.40 -14.26
N TYR A 574 -7.62 4.19 -15.59
CA TYR A 574 -8.38 3.10 -16.22
C TYR A 574 -7.53 2.37 -17.27
N ARG A 575 -6.81 1.33 -16.84
CA ARG A 575 -5.87 0.59 -17.69
C ARG A 575 -6.49 0.05 -18.99
N ASN A 576 -7.68 -0.54 -18.91
CA ASN A 576 -8.32 -1.17 -20.06
C ASN A 576 -8.85 -0.12 -21.04
N LEU A 577 -9.47 0.95 -20.53
CA LEU A 577 -9.89 2.09 -21.33
C LEU A 577 -8.70 2.81 -21.99
N LYS A 578 -7.60 3.02 -21.25
CA LYS A 578 -6.35 3.56 -21.78
C LYS A 578 -5.85 2.71 -22.94
N THR A 579 -5.72 1.40 -22.73
CA THR A 579 -5.24 0.47 -23.76
C THR A 579 -6.13 0.53 -25.01
N PHE A 580 -7.45 0.58 -24.82
CA PHE A 580 -8.41 0.74 -25.91
C PHE A 580 -8.18 2.06 -26.67
N VAL A 581 -8.16 3.21 -25.99
CA VAL A 581 -8.01 4.52 -26.63
C VAL A 581 -6.64 4.64 -27.30
N SER A 582 -5.54 4.26 -26.64
CA SER A 582 -4.19 4.33 -27.20
C SER A 582 -4.03 3.43 -28.43
N THR A 583 -4.67 2.24 -28.46
CA THR A 583 -4.61 1.35 -29.63
C THR A 583 -5.33 1.95 -30.83
N ASN A 584 -6.53 2.51 -30.61
CA ASN A 584 -7.27 3.19 -31.66
C ASN A 584 -6.52 4.42 -32.18
N THR A 585 -5.99 5.21 -31.27
CA THR A 585 -5.22 6.43 -31.59
C THR A 585 -3.97 6.11 -32.38
N ARG A 586 -3.19 5.11 -31.97
CA ARG A 586 -2.00 4.66 -32.72
C ARG A 586 -2.36 4.18 -34.12
N THR A 587 -3.42 3.39 -34.25
CA THR A 587 -3.87 2.86 -35.55
C THR A 587 -4.24 4.00 -36.50
N GLU A 588 -4.95 5.01 -36.02
CA GLU A 588 -5.37 6.14 -36.86
C GLU A 588 -4.21 7.10 -37.19
N LEU A 589 -3.28 7.25 -36.26
CA LEU A 589 -2.07 8.05 -36.44
C LEU A 589 -1.12 7.41 -37.47
N GLU A 590 -0.99 6.07 -37.49
CA GLU A 590 -0.25 5.32 -38.53
C GLU A 590 -0.90 5.47 -39.92
N LYS A 591 -2.23 5.46 -40.02
CA LYS A 591 -2.94 5.72 -41.29
C LYS A 591 -2.71 7.15 -41.79
N SER A 592 -2.86 8.12 -40.89
CA SER A 592 -2.69 9.55 -41.22
C SER A 592 -1.25 9.83 -41.67
N ARG A 593 -0.26 9.17 -41.07
CA ARG A 593 1.14 9.20 -41.52
C ARG A 593 1.28 8.75 -42.97
N ALA A 594 0.76 7.57 -43.31
CA ALA A 594 0.90 7.00 -44.65
C ALA A 594 0.25 7.88 -45.74
N VAL A 595 -0.92 8.46 -45.43
CA VAL A 595 -1.60 9.40 -46.33
C VAL A 595 -0.78 10.68 -46.51
N THR A 596 -0.28 11.26 -45.41
CA THR A 596 0.51 12.49 -45.47
C THR A 596 1.84 12.27 -46.21
N GLU A 597 2.52 11.15 -45.96
CA GLU A 597 3.78 10.81 -46.63
C GLU A 597 3.59 10.66 -48.15
N ALA A 598 2.50 10.01 -48.58
CA ALA A 598 2.15 9.92 -49.99
C ALA A 598 1.82 11.30 -50.60
N ALA A 599 1.16 12.17 -49.85
CA ALA A 599 0.86 13.54 -50.29
C ALA A 599 2.12 14.39 -50.43
N VAL A 600 3.03 14.33 -49.46
CA VAL A 600 4.34 15.01 -49.47
C VAL A 600 5.20 14.52 -50.64
N GLN A 601 5.22 13.20 -50.89
CA GLN A 601 5.93 12.63 -52.03
C GLN A 601 5.33 13.11 -53.36
N LYS A 602 3.99 13.19 -53.46
CA LYS A 602 3.31 13.75 -54.63
C LYS A 602 3.66 15.22 -54.84
N LEU A 603 3.79 16.02 -53.77
CA LEU A 603 4.20 17.42 -53.87
C LEU A 603 5.62 17.56 -54.45
N LEU A 604 6.55 16.73 -54.00
CA LEU A 604 7.90 16.65 -54.56
C LEU A 604 7.90 16.22 -56.04
N ASP A 605 7.00 15.32 -56.42
CA ASP A 605 6.87 14.86 -57.80
C ASP A 605 6.24 15.91 -58.72
N ILE A 606 5.35 16.78 -58.20
CA ILE A 606 4.74 17.90 -58.94
C ILE A 606 5.78 18.97 -59.29
N GLU A 607 6.82 19.15 -58.48
CA GLU A 607 7.91 20.12 -58.75
C GLU A 607 8.93 19.61 -59.79
N LYS A 608 8.78 18.37 -60.27
CA LYS A 608 9.57 17.84 -61.40
C LYS A 608 9.02 18.34 -62.74
N LYS A 609 9.70 17.99 -63.84
CA LYS A 609 9.32 18.42 -65.21
C LYS A 609 7.83 18.18 -65.50
N PRO A 610 7.12 19.11 -66.16
CA PRO A 610 7.64 20.31 -66.83
C PRO A 610 7.84 21.52 -65.89
N PHE A 611 8.96 22.23 -66.07
CA PHE A 611 9.19 23.49 -65.37
C PHE A 611 8.45 24.63 -66.08
N PHE A 612 7.55 25.31 -65.37
CA PHE A 612 6.82 26.44 -65.92
C PHE A 612 6.50 27.48 -64.85
N SER A 613 6.36 28.74 -65.27
CA SER A 613 5.87 29.85 -64.44
C SER A 613 4.98 30.75 -65.28
N GLN A 614 3.80 31.10 -64.75
CA GLN A 614 2.89 32.09 -65.34
C GLN A 614 2.90 33.42 -64.57
N ARG A 615 3.86 33.62 -63.67
CA ARG A 615 3.92 34.83 -62.86
C ARG A 615 4.28 36.06 -63.71
N SER A 616 3.57 37.17 -63.50
CA SER A 616 3.79 38.43 -64.22
C SER A 616 5.10 39.13 -63.83
N ASP A 617 5.61 38.88 -62.64
CA ASP A 617 6.83 39.47 -62.07
C ASP A 617 8.12 38.69 -62.39
N PHE A 618 8.03 37.56 -63.09
CA PHE A 618 9.18 36.69 -63.38
C PHE A 618 10.31 37.44 -64.10
N LYS A 619 9.97 38.25 -65.11
CA LYS A 619 10.94 39.05 -65.86
C LYS A 619 11.61 40.12 -64.99
N THR A 620 10.88 40.69 -64.04
CA THR A 620 11.40 41.70 -63.12
C THR A 620 12.44 41.08 -62.20
N GLU A 621 12.15 39.92 -61.61
CA GLU A 621 13.07 39.21 -60.72
C GLU A 621 14.30 38.70 -61.49
N GLN A 622 14.12 38.20 -62.72
CA GLN A 622 15.22 37.84 -63.62
C GLN A 622 16.13 39.05 -63.91
N THR A 623 15.56 40.22 -64.21
CA THR A 623 16.34 41.44 -64.49
C THR A 623 17.13 41.90 -63.25
N LYS A 624 16.54 41.79 -62.06
CA LYS A 624 17.20 42.08 -60.79
C LYS A 624 18.41 41.17 -60.57
N TRP A 625 18.25 39.86 -60.70
CA TRP A 625 19.37 38.91 -60.53
C TRP A 625 20.43 39.05 -61.61
N MET A 626 20.05 39.41 -62.83
CA MET A 626 21.01 39.73 -63.90
C MET A 626 21.90 40.91 -63.52
N GLY A 627 21.34 41.96 -62.92
CA GLY A 627 22.11 43.10 -62.38
C GLY A 627 23.03 42.71 -61.22
N VAL A 628 22.55 41.85 -60.32
CA VAL A 628 23.35 41.34 -59.19
C VAL A 628 24.54 40.53 -59.70
N TYR A 629 24.32 39.54 -60.56
CA TYR A 629 25.41 38.71 -61.10
C TYR A 629 26.37 39.52 -61.97
N HIS A 630 25.87 40.52 -62.71
CA HIS A 630 26.75 41.44 -63.40
C HIS A 630 27.71 42.16 -62.44
N GLY A 631 27.21 42.67 -61.30
CA GLY A 631 28.06 43.29 -60.29
C GLY A 631 29.06 42.33 -59.63
N VAL A 632 28.66 41.06 -59.43
CA VAL A 632 29.50 40.01 -58.83
C VAL A 632 30.65 39.61 -59.75
N PHE A 633 30.39 39.38 -61.04
CA PHE A 633 31.41 38.92 -61.99
C PHE A 633 32.18 40.07 -62.65
N TYR A 634 31.63 41.29 -62.69
CA TYR A 634 32.23 42.46 -63.36
C TYR A 634 32.17 43.76 -62.53
N PRO A 635 32.80 43.81 -61.34
CA PRO A 635 32.71 44.96 -60.43
C PRO A 635 33.40 46.25 -60.92
N TYR A 636 34.35 46.18 -61.86
CA TYR A 636 35.20 47.32 -62.28
C TYR A 636 35.00 47.79 -63.73
N GLY A 637 33.95 47.33 -64.42
CA GLY A 637 33.53 47.91 -65.70
C GLY A 637 34.54 47.86 -66.86
N ARG A 638 35.41 46.85 -66.95
CA ARG A 638 36.24 46.61 -68.15
C ARG A 638 35.67 45.49 -69.02
N GLU A 639 35.75 45.76 -70.34
CA GLU A 639 35.57 44.91 -71.53
C GLU A 639 35.17 43.44 -71.28
N GLY A 640 33.96 43.06 -71.74
CA GLY A 640 33.47 41.68 -71.67
C GLY A 640 31.95 41.52 -71.53
N TYR A 641 31.18 42.62 -71.30
CA TYR A 641 29.72 42.55 -71.09
C TYR A 641 28.96 41.79 -72.19
N PHE A 642 29.41 41.92 -73.44
CA PHE A 642 28.80 41.23 -74.58
C PHE A 642 29.26 39.78 -74.75
N ASP A 643 30.41 39.40 -74.17
CA ASP A 643 31.00 38.07 -74.34
C ASP A 643 30.39 37.01 -73.41
N HIS A 644 29.65 37.42 -72.37
CA HIS A 644 29.12 36.51 -71.35
C HIS A 644 27.64 36.75 -70.98
N ARG A 645 26.88 37.37 -71.89
CA ARG A 645 25.48 37.76 -71.64
C ARG A 645 24.56 36.55 -71.46
N ASP A 646 24.86 35.45 -72.17
CA ASP A 646 24.02 34.26 -72.18
C ASP A 646 24.15 33.47 -70.87
N GLU A 647 25.36 33.37 -70.33
CA GLU A 647 25.65 32.73 -69.03
C GLU A 647 24.95 33.49 -67.90
N LEU A 648 25.09 34.83 -67.86
CA LEU A 648 24.40 35.67 -66.88
C LEU A 648 22.88 35.55 -66.99
N HIS A 649 22.36 35.39 -68.21
CA HIS A 649 20.93 35.15 -68.43
C HIS A 649 20.48 33.80 -67.86
N VAL A 650 21.24 32.72 -68.08
CA VAL A 650 20.94 31.40 -67.49
C VAL A 650 20.93 31.48 -65.96
N MET A 651 21.99 32.02 -65.36
CA MET A 651 22.12 32.15 -63.91
C MET A 651 20.95 32.92 -63.28
N ALA A 652 20.60 34.08 -63.87
CA ALA A 652 19.50 34.91 -63.41
C ALA A 652 18.14 34.23 -63.55
N THR A 653 17.92 33.50 -64.65
CA THR A 653 16.66 32.78 -64.89
C THR A 653 16.46 31.63 -63.91
N VAL A 654 17.49 30.82 -63.70
CA VAL A 654 17.46 29.69 -62.76
C VAL A 654 17.25 30.20 -61.33
N ARG A 655 17.93 31.29 -60.93
CA ARG A 655 17.74 31.91 -59.62
C ARG A 655 16.33 32.48 -59.42
N ALA A 656 15.79 33.16 -60.43
CA ALA A 656 14.43 33.69 -60.38
C ALA A 656 13.39 32.56 -60.27
N TYR A 657 13.56 31.47 -61.04
CA TYR A 657 12.70 30.30 -60.93
C TYR A 657 12.80 29.64 -59.54
N PHE A 658 14.02 29.47 -59.02
CA PHE A 658 14.25 28.92 -57.68
C PHE A 658 13.48 29.70 -56.61
N GLN A 659 13.58 31.03 -56.59
CA GLN A 659 12.93 31.88 -55.58
C GLN A 659 11.42 31.58 -55.50
N PHE A 660 10.74 31.52 -56.64
CA PHE A 660 9.30 31.28 -56.69
C PHE A 660 8.92 29.83 -56.40
N ALA A 661 9.70 28.87 -56.90
CA ALA A 661 9.45 27.46 -56.65
C ALA A 661 9.63 27.12 -55.17
N TYR A 662 10.67 27.66 -54.53
CA TYR A 662 10.93 27.52 -53.09
C TYR A 662 9.79 28.06 -52.21
N GLU A 663 9.32 29.27 -52.48
CA GLU A 663 8.21 29.88 -51.72
C GLU A 663 6.92 29.07 -51.88
N ARG A 664 6.58 28.72 -53.12
CA ARG A 664 5.40 27.88 -53.42
C ARG A 664 5.49 26.53 -52.71
N PHE A 665 6.61 25.85 -52.84
CA PHE A 665 6.81 24.52 -52.26
C PHE A 665 6.72 24.56 -50.73
N SER A 666 7.44 25.50 -50.11
CA SER A 666 7.46 25.65 -48.65
C SER A 666 6.06 25.87 -48.09
N ASP A 667 5.32 26.85 -48.62
CA ASP A 667 3.98 27.18 -48.12
C ASP A 667 2.98 26.03 -48.36
N THR A 668 3.06 25.38 -49.53
CA THR A 668 2.17 24.26 -49.87
C THR A 668 2.44 23.05 -48.97
N LEU A 669 3.70 22.76 -48.67
CA LEU A 669 4.08 21.65 -47.79
C LEU A 669 3.56 21.85 -46.36
N LEU A 670 3.70 23.06 -45.80
CA LEU A 670 3.18 23.37 -44.46
C LEU A 670 1.67 23.11 -44.38
N LEU A 671 0.92 23.66 -45.34
CA LEU A 671 -0.53 23.50 -45.39
C LEU A 671 -0.94 22.04 -45.57
N MET A 672 -0.19 21.29 -46.38
CA MET A 672 -0.45 19.88 -46.64
C MET A 672 -0.24 19.02 -45.38
N VAL A 673 0.87 19.21 -44.66
CA VAL A 673 1.15 18.44 -43.43
C VAL A 673 0.10 18.77 -42.36
N GLU A 674 -0.25 20.04 -42.18
CA GLU A 674 -1.28 20.44 -41.21
C GLU A 674 -2.65 19.82 -41.53
N HIS A 675 -3.06 19.85 -42.80
CA HIS A 675 -4.35 19.32 -43.24
C HIS A 675 -4.41 17.79 -43.15
N GLU A 676 -3.44 17.10 -43.76
CA GLU A 676 -3.46 15.63 -43.93
C GLU A 676 -3.04 14.85 -42.68
N LEU A 677 -2.26 15.46 -41.77
CA LEU A 677 -1.84 14.80 -40.53
C LEU A 677 -2.72 15.21 -39.36
N VAL A 678 -2.79 16.51 -39.08
CA VAL A 678 -3.33 17.01 -37.81
C VAL A 678 -4.85 17.08 -37.87
N GLN A 679 -5.41 17.77 -38.87
CA GLN A 679 -6.86 17.93 -39.00
C GLN A 679 -7.55 16.60 -39.32
N ALA A 680 -6.97 15.82 -40.25
CA ALA A 680 -7.47 14.49 -40.61
C ALA A 680 -7.49 13.54 -39.41
N LEU A 681 -6.46 13.53 -38.57
CA LEU A 681 -6.45 12.70 -37.35
C LEU A 681 -7.61 13.09 -36.42
N THR A 682 -7.77 14.38 -36.11
CA THR A 682 -8.86 14.81 -35.22
C THR A 682 -10.24 14.44 -35.73
N ALA A 683 -10.48 14.55 -37.05
CA ALA A 683 -11.77 14.20 -37.66
C ALA A 683 -12.02 12.68 -37.69
N ASN A 684 -10.99 11.88 -38.02
CA ASN A 684 -11.13 10.44 -38.18
C ASN A 684 -11.05 9.68 -36.84
N LEU A 685 -10.36 10.24 -35.84
CA LEU A 685 -10.20 9.60 -34.55
C LEU A 685 -11.51 9.54 -33.78
N GLU A 686 -12.31 10.60 -33.84
CA GLU A 686 -13.65 10.63 -33.24
C GLU A 686 -14.53 9.49 -33.79
N THR A 687 -14.63 9.40 -35.12
CA THR A 687 -15.45 8.37 -35.79
C THR A 687 -14.92 6.95 -35.51
N THR A 688 -13.60 6.76 -35.49
CA THR A 688 -12.96 5.46 -35.23
C THR A 688 -13.18 5.00 -33.79
N ILE A 689 -12.94 5.88 -32.80
CA ILE A 689 -13.12 5.53 -31.38
C ILE A 689 -14.60 5.24 -31.09
N PHE A 690 -15.52 6.09 -31.53
CA PHE A 690 -16.94 5.87 -31.28
C PHE A 690 -17.49 4.65 -32.02
N GLY A 691 -17.05 4.39 -33.25
CA GLY A 691 -17.42 3.19 -33.99
C GLY A 691 -17.03 1.91 -33.24
N ASN A 692 -15.77 1.84 -32.79
CA ASN A 692 -15.26 0.69 -32.04
C ASN A 692 -15.88 0.59 -30.63
N LEU A 693 -16.17 1.73 -30.00
CA LEU A 693 -16.84 1.78 -28.70
C LEU A 693 -18.27 1.23 -28.79
N MET A 694 -19.01 1.59 -29.84
CA MET A 694 -20.35 1.06 -30.09
C MET A 694 -20.36 -0.46 -30.28
N ASP A 695 -19.33 -1.02 -30.89
CA ASP A 695 -19.20 -2.48 -31.01
C ASP A 695 -18.88 -3.17 -29.68
N VAL A 696 -18.13 -2.51 -28.78
CA VAL A 696 -17.95 -2.97 -27.40
C VAL A 696 -19.26 -2.95 -26.62
N PHE A 697 -20.05 -1.87 -26.77
CA PHE A 697 -21.36 -1.73 -26.13
C PHE A 697 -22.37 -2.77 -26.64
N LYS A 698 -22.38 -3.06 -27.95
CA LYS A 698 -23.22 -4.14 -28.51
C LYS A 698 -22.88 -5.52 -27.93
N ARG A 699 -21.63 -5.74 -27.52
CA ARG A 699 -21.16 -7.00 -26.93
C ARG A 699 -21.39 -7.09 -25.42
N GLY A 700 -21.92 -6.03 -24.77
CA GLY A 700 -22.09 -6.00 -23.32
C GLY A 700 -20.77 -6.02 -22.54
N ALA A 701 -19.67 -5.57 -23.17
CA ALA A 701 -18.33 -5.64 -22.62
C ALA A 701 -17.84 -4.30 -22.02
N GLU A 702 -18.74 -3.33 -21.82
CA GLU A 702 -18.44 -2.01 -21.24
C GLU A 702 -17.87 -2.09 -19.82
N GLY A 703 -18.31 -3.07 -19.02
CA GLY A 703 -17.77 -3.29 -17.67
C GLY A 703 -16.30 -3.72 -17.68
N SER A 704 -15.81 -4.32 -18.78
CA SER A 704 -14.40 -4.68 -18.94
C SER A 704 -13.50 -3.46 -19.14
N LEU A 705 -14.01 -2.40 -19.81
CA LEU A 705 -13.23 -1.18 -20.05
C LEU A 705 -13.00 -0.37 -18.77
N LEU A 706 -13.95 -0.41 -17.83
CA LEU A 706 -13.87 0.26 -16.53
C LEU A 706 -13.40 -0.66 -15.39
N ALA A 707 -13.02 -1.91 -15.70
CA ALA A 707 -12.55 -2.83 -14.68
C ALA A 707 -11.27 -2.29 -14.01
N GLU A 708 -11.31 -2.18 -12.68
CA GLU A 708 -10.14 -1.83 -11.89
C GLU A 708 -9.03 -2.89 -12.05
N ASP A 709 -7.78 -2.44 -11.95
CA ASP A 709 -6.65 -3.36 -11.83
C ASP A 709 -6.87 -4.27 -10.59
N PRO A 710 -6.68 -5.59 -10.69
CA PRO A 710 -6.86 -6.51 -9.57
C PRO A 710 -6.07 -6.11 -8.31
N ASN A 711 -4.90 -5.49 -8.48
CA ASN A 711 -4.08 -5.01 -7.36
C ASN A 711 -4.71 -3.77 -6.71
N VAL A 712 -5.16 -2.81 -7.51
CA VAL A 712 -5.86 -1.60 -7.02
C VAL A 712 -7.15 -1.99 -6.31
N ALA A 713 -7.92 -2.93 -6.85
CA ALA A 713 -9.14 -3.44 -6.25
C ALA A 713 -8.88 -4.22 -4.94
N ARG A 714 -7.75 -4.92 -4.83
CA ARG A 714 -7.33 -5.57 -3.58
C ARG A 714 -6.93 -4.53 -2.54
N ASP A 715 -6.10 -3.57 -2.92
CA ASP A 715 -5.61 -2.51 -2.03
C ASP A 715 -6.77 -1.63 -1.54
N ARG A 716 -7.74 -1.31 -2.41
CA ARG A 716 -8.98 -0.61 -2.01
C ARG A 716 -9.76 -1.41 -0.97
N ARG A 717 -9.97 -2.71 -1.18
CA ARG A 717 -10.69 -3.57 -0.22
C ARG A 717 -9.99 -3.62 1.13
N GLU A 718 -8.67 -3.77 1.12
CA GLU A 718 -7.87 -3.81 2.35
C GLU A 718 -7.92 -2.47 3.11
N LEU A 719 -7.71 -1.35 2.40
CA LEU A 719 -7.78 -0.02 2.99
C LEU A 719 -9.18 0.34 3.49
N THR A 720 -10.23 -0.09 2.78
CA THR A 720 -11.63 0.14 3.20
C THR A 720 -11.95 -0.66 4.47
N SER A 721 -11.62 -1.96 4.49
CA SER A 721 -11.78 -2.78 5.70
C SER A 721 -10.98 -2.23 6.88
N ARG A 722 -9.74 -1.79 6.64
CA ARG A 722 -8.92 -1.15 7.67
C ARG A 722 -9.55 0.14 8.18
N LYS A 723 -10.05 1.01 7.30
CA LYS A 723 -10.73 2.26 7.68
C LYS A 723 -11.97 2.00 8.52
N GLU A 724 -12.81 1.03 8.15
CA GLU A 724 -13.99 0.64 8.93
C GLU A 724 -13.62 0.17 10.33
N ARG A 725 -12.58 -0.66 10.47
CA ARG A 725 -12.08 -1.10 11.79
C ARG A 725 -11.60 0.08 12.64
N LEU A 726 -10.77 0.95 12.07
CA LEU A 726 -10.27 2.13 12.78
C LEU A 726 -11.42 3.08 13.19
N MET A 727 -12.47 3.20 12.38
CA MET A 727 -13.67 3.96 12.75
C MET A 727 -14.44 3.34 13.91
N GLU A 728 -14.58 2.01 13.96
CA GLU A 728 -15.22 1.33 15.09
C GLU A 728 -14.37 1.46 16.37
N ILE A 729 -13.04 1.35 16.27
CA ILE A 729 -12.11 1.63 17.38
C ILE A 729 -12.30 3.07 17.88
N ARG A 730 -12.39 4.05 16.96
CA ARG A 730 -12.63 5.46 17.31
C ARG A 730 -13.95 5.62 18.06
N ARG A 731 -15.03 5.02 17.55
CA ARG A 731 -16.36 5.07 18.16
C ARG A 731 -16.34 4.54 19.60
N ARG A 732 -15.59 3.45 19.86
CA ARG A 732 -15.43 2.91 21.22
C ARG A 732 -14.63 3.86 22.12
N LEU A 733 -13.53 4.42 21.65
CA LEU A 733 -12.73 5.41 22.40
C LEU A 733 -13.50 6.70 22.73
N GLU A 734 -14.36 7.16 21.81
CA GLU A 734 -15.22 8.33 22.00
C GLU A 734 -16.35 8.05 22.98
N SER A 735 -16.96 6.86 22.92
CA SER A 735 -18.02 6.47 23.86
C SER A 735 -17.56 6.49 25.33
N TYR A 736 -16.29 6.18 25.58
CA TYR A 736 -15.68 6.28 26.90
C TYR A 736 -15.40 7.73 27.33
N SER A 737 -15.22 8.66 26.38
CA SER A 737 -14.96 10.07 26.68
C SER A 737 -16.17 10.83 27.20
N MET A 738 -17.38 10.31 26.93
CA MET A 738 -18.65 10.97 27.26
C MET A 738 -19.33 10.37 28.50
N SER A 739 -18.78 9.29 29.06
CA SER A 739 -19.20 8.62 30.30
C SER A 739 -18.25 8.96 31.44
#